data_AF-A0A373DH69-F1
#
_entry.id   AF-A0A373DH69-F1
#
_cell.length_a   1.000
_cell.length_b   1.000
_cell.length_c   1.000
_cell.angle_alpha   90.00
_cell.angle_beta   90.00
_cell.angle_gamma   90.00
#
_symmetry.space_group_name_H-M   'P 1'
#
loop_
_entity.id
_entity.type
_entity.pdbx_description
1 polymer ?
#
loop_
_entity_poly.entity_id
_entity_poly.type
_entity_poly.pdbx_seq_one_letter_code
_entity_poly.pdbx_strand_id
1 'polypeptide(L)'
;MSQPALDGWALTRALSPRDTVRVALAEDLAGGWSNLYGASAEVSGPRPAGPWAMYLADFTGYRYLCFDLDAGRGNAAYDAGKLSLWLEELNVEHLTAISGPSGGRHIWIALAEATDPQLIRELADLAGSLLPSLDKSPLTNPATGCVRPPGTPHRAGGVSELERGSLDTLTRAATTVDDLALLRSFFVDAGATEPAAPVSIIRGMARDDAGHPYLVGKRREPSARIRAMLDAPPAEDTSITQAAVLAGLARARWRYDEVAQLLEHSPALEHARTRPSRAGRVPVPHDTARKRLAADWQRTVYYVAANPIAGDGQDVEFQARAQAVTAAVRAADAQANAMPGLWGLDGASRAARNRRGRYSHRAVLRAVCLYLVQAARAVVEVDVRRLAQDTGYGREACRLALIALSTGYDQRDPESAWLVRVEEAEGVHGASYRLSTRFSTEAEDSKWSQAVTRPPRTPGSDARTWWLNELTTALTGLSHDTFSAPGSLGRTAGRIYTALSPDTVLQVDELAELSGVHPRQARRSLRRLARHGLVERTANGWRRPSEDLRDAVAIALGVDGYLLERRARYDAERGTWAWWQAEVTWMRRRHKRRRRRRAPTGVVLFEQNDRPDYPKYPRTSRGRLDHAAARRLIREGILRPALELAVA
;
A
#
# COMPACT_ATOMS: atom_id res chain seq x y z
N MET A 1 16.67 -6.64 48.67
CA MET A 1 16.71 -5.22 49.09
C MET A 1 15.92 -4.44 48.06
N SER A 2 14.71 -4.00 48.41
CA SER A 2 13.86 -3.16 47.54
C SER A 2 14.55 -1.82 47.30
N GLN A 3 14.75 -1.43 46.03
CA GLN A 3 15.22 -0.09 45.69
C GLN A 3 14.28 0.96 46.35
N PRO A 4 14.80 2.06 46.89
CA PRO A 4 13.97 3.13 47.41
C PRO A 4 13.01 3.61 46.31
N ALA A 5 11.72 3.75 46.64
CA ALA A 5 10.71 4.19 45.70
C ALA A 5 11.10 5.57 45.15
N LEU A 6 11.28 5.65 43.84
CA LEU A 6 11.71 6.84 43.12
C LEU A 6 10.65 7.94 43.27
N ASP A 7 10.97 9.03 43.97
CA ASP A 7 10.04 10.16 44.15
C ASP A 7 9.93 10.98 42.86
N GLY A 8 8.99 10.60 42.02
CA GLY A 8 8.74 11.26 40.75
C GLY A 8 8.41 12.75 40.87
N TRP A 9 7.83 13.22 41.99
CA TRP A 9 7.49 14.65 42.14
C TRP A 9 8.72 15.48 42.47
N ALA A 10 9.58 14.99 43.37
CA ALA A 10 10.88 15.61 43.61
C ALA A 10 11.74 15.66 42.33
N LEU A 11 11.76 14.58 41.55
CA LEU A 11 12.45 14.56 40.25
C LEU A 11 11.86 15.58 39.27
N THR A 12 10.53 15.64 39.16
CA THR A 12 9.85 16.60 38.27
C THR A 12 10.20 18.04 38.63
N ARG A 13 10.28 18.37 39.93
CA ARG A 13 10.70 19.71 40.40
C ARG A 13 12.13 20.05 40.02
N ALA A 14 13.03 19.07 40.01
CA ALA A 14 14.41 19.28 39.61
C ALA A 14 14.57 19.45 38.09
N LEU A 15 13.70 18.81 37.29
CA LEU A 15 13.88 18.72 35.84
C LEU A 15 13.00 19.67 35.01
N SER A 16 11.83 20.06 35.51
CA SER A 16 10.81 20.74 34.70
C SER A 16 11.35 22.03 34.06
N PRO A 17 11.32 22.16 32.71
CA PRO A 17 11.70 23.39 32.01
C PRO A 17 10.76 24.57 32.27
N ARG A 18 9.57 24.31 32.80
CA ARG A 18 8.53 25.32 33.06
C ARG A 18 8.07 25.25 34.50
N ASP A 19 7.51 26.37 34.97
CA ASP A 19 6.91 26.48 36.30
C ASP A 19 5.64 25.64 36.45
N THR A 20 5.07 25.16 35.35
CA THR A 20 3.88 24.30 35.35
C THR A 20 4.12 22.96 34.66
N VAL A 21 3.41 21.95 35.14
CA VAL A 21 3.26 20.64 34.49
C VAL A 21 1.82 20.43 34.05
N ARG A 22 1.62 19.55 33.08
CA ARG A 22 0.25 19.17 32.70
C ARG A 22 -0.20 18.00 33.56
N VAL A 23 -1.46 18.02 34.00
CA VAL A 23 -2.06 17.00 34.86
C VAL A 23 -3.24 16.38 34.14
N ALA A 24 -3.35 15.06 34.25
CA ALA A 24 -4.49 14.31 33.74
C ALA A 24 -5.77 14.76 34.45
N LEU A 25 -6.84 15.00 33.69
CA LEU A 25 -8.13 15.33 34.27
C LEU A 25 -8.72 14.10 34.97
N ALA A 26 -9.33 14.29 36.15
CA ALA A 26 -10.14 13.24 36.76
C ALA A 26 -11.39 13.00 35.89
N GLU A 27 -11.69 11.75 35.57
CA GLU A 27 -12.86 11.41 34.75
C GLU A 27 -14.09 11.06 35.58
N ASP A 28 -13.91 10.71 36.85
CA ASP A 28 -14.97 10.36 37.78
C ASP A 28 -14.57 10.68 39.23
N LEU A 29 -15.56 10.74 40.14
CA LEU A 29 -15.34 10.87 41.59
C LEU A 29 -14.77 9.58 42.22
N ALA A 30 -14.61 8.50 41.44
CA ALA A 30 -14.20 7.17 41.89
C ALA A 30 -12.69 6.88 41.67
N GLY A 31 -11.93 7.84 41.14
CA GLY A 31 -10.46 7.79 41.07
C GLY A 31 -9.86 7.47 39.70
N GLY A 32 -10.65 7.49 38.63
CA GLY A 32 -10.18 7.28 37.25
C GLY A 32 -9.60 8.53 36.59
N TRP A 33 -8.49 8.38 35.86
CA TRP A 33 -7.76 9.50 35.22
C TRP A 33 -7.80 9.45 33.69
N SER A 34 -7.95 10.63 33.07
CA SER A 34 -8.09 10.78 31.64
C SER A 34 -6.80 10.55 30.85
N ASN A 35 -6.98 10.26 29.57
CA ASN A 35 -5.93 10.35 28.54
C ASN A 35 -5.47 11.80 28.29
N LEU A 36 -6.29 12.79 28.67
CA LEU A 36 -6.04 14.21 28.41
C LEU A 36 -5.37 14.88 29.60
N TYR A 37 -4.17 15.39 29.35
CA TYR A 37 -3.45 16.28 30.26
C TYR A 37 -3.96 17.72 30.13
N GLY A 38 -5.24 17.94 30.43
CA GLY A 38 -5.95 19.20 30.18
C GLY A 38 -5.82 20.25 31.29
N ALA A 39 -5.44 19.84 32.50
CA ALA A 39 -5.18 20.75 33.61
C ALA A 39 -3.68 21.04 33.73
N SER A 40 -3.35 22.09 34.50
CA SER A 40 -1.99 22.43 34.87
C SER A 40 -1.84 22.47 36.39
N ALA A 41 -0.66 22.13 36.89
CA ALA A 41 -0.27 22.32 38.28
C ALA A 41 1.08 23.03 38.35
N GLU A 42 1.22 23.94 39.32
CA GLU A 42 2.48 24.62 39.62
C GLU A 42 3.48 23.62 40.21
N VAL A 43 4.71 23.63 39.68
CA VAL A 43 5.81 22.76 40.08
C VAL A 43 6.26 23.07 41.52
N SER A 44 6.19 24.33 41.92
CA SER A 44 6.44 24.79 43.30
C SER A 44 5.33 24.35 44.28
N GLY A 45 4.19 23.89 43.77
CA GLY A 45 3.03 23.48 44.54
C GLY A 45 3.08 22.05 45.10
N PRO A 46 1.99 21.62 45.76
CA PRO A 46 1.86 20.25 46.24
C PRO A 46 1.83 19.24 45.09
N ARG A 47 2.23 18.00 45.38
CA ARG A 47 2.20 16.89 44.41
C ARG A 47 0.78 16.72 43.84
N PRO A 48 0.60 16.64 42.52
CA PRO A 48 -0.69 16.35 41.91
C PRO A 48 -1.25 15.00 42.37
N ALA A 49 -2.57 14.95 42.59
CA ALA A 49 -3.25 13.71 42.99
C ALA A 49 -3.26 12.63 41.90
N GLY A 50 -3.23 13.04 40.62
CA GLY A 50 -3.26 12.16 39.45
C GLY A 50 -1.97 12.15 38.64
N PRO A 51 -1.91 11.39 37.53
CA PRO A 51 -0.81 11.42 36.57
C PRO A 51 -0.48 12.83 36.10
N TRP A 52 0.81 13.15 36.00
CA TRP A 52 1.31 14.42 35.46
C TRP A 52 2.43 14.18 34.44
N ALA A 53 2.56 15.08 33.47
CA ALA A 53 3.59 15.07 32.45
C ALA A 53 4.33 16.41 32.45
N MET A 54 5.66 16.36 32.36
CA MET A 54 6.51 17.56 32.28
C MET A 54 6.71 17.97 30.83
N TYR A 55 6.82 19.28 30.58
CA TYR A 55 7.18 19.79 29.26
C TYR A 55 8.61 19.38 28.89
N LEU A 56 8.87 19.16 27.61
CA LEU A 56 10.22 18.87 27.10
C LEU A 56 10.98 20.15 26.70
N ALA A 57 10.25 21.25 26.48
CA ALA A 57 10.76 22.53 26.00
C ALA A 57 10.29 23.70 26.86
N ASP A 58 11.14 24.71 27.00
CA ASP A 58 10.81 26.02 27.54
C ASP A 58 10.55 27.03 26.41
N PHE A 59 10.67 28.33 26.70
CA PHE A 59 10.51 29.40 25.71
C PHE A 59 11.74 29.61 24.81
N THR A 60 12.88 29.03 25.17
CA THR A 60 14.17 29.10 24.44
C THR A 60 14.39 27.89 23.54
N GLY A 61 13.82 26.72 23.86
CA GLY A 61 13.92 25.52 23.04
C GLY A 61 13.67 24.23 23.82
N TYR A 62 13.99 23.09 23.21
CA TYR A 62 13.96 21.80 23.89
C TYR A 62 15.12 21.66 24.88
N ARG A 63 14.81 21.25 26.10
CA ARG A 63 15.80 20.90 27.15
C ARG A 63 15.99 19.38 27.26
N TYR A 64 15.00 18.61 26.79
CA TYR A 64 15.02 17.16 26.81
C TYR A 64 14.47 16.60 25.51
N LEU A 65 15.01 15.46 25.07
CA LEU A 65 14.34 14.58 24.11
C LEU A 65 13.79 13.40 24.89
N CYS A 66 12.55 13.05 24.59
CA CYS A 66 11.97 11.79 25.01
C CYS A 66 11.35 11.07 23.81
N PHE A 67 11.93 9.94 23.42
CA PHE A 67 11.35 9.05 22.43
C PHE A 67 10.30 8.16 23.13
N ASP A 68 9.03 8.43 22.86
CA ASP A 68 7.89 7.71 23.44
C ASP A 68 7.51 6.52 22.54
N LEU A 69 7.91 5.32 22.94
CA LEU A 69 7.70 4.08 22.20
C LEU A 69 6.47 3.37 22.74
N ASP A 70 5.40 3.36 21.93
CA ASP A 70 4.08 2.87 22.30
C ASP A 70 3.87 1.42 21.84
N ALA A 71 3.59 0.53 22.80
CA ALA A 71 3.30 -0.88 22.56
C ALA A 71 2.03 -1.09 21.70
N GLY A 72 1.13 -0.11 21.63
CA GLY A 72 -0.04 -0.13 20.74
C GLY A 72 0.30 0.12 19.27
N ARG A 73 1.48 0.69 18.96
CA ARG A 73 1.92 1.03 17.60
C ARG A 73 2.91 0.02 17.01
N GLY A 74 3.63 -0.71 17.87
CA GLY A 74 4.61 -1.70 17.45
C GLY A 74 5.32 -2.34 18.63
N ASN A 75 6.44 -3.02 18.36
CA ASN A 75 7.23 -3.66 19.41
C ASN A 75 8.13 -2.64 20.12
N ALA A 76 7.58 -1.93 21.10
CA ALA A 76 8.27 -0.89 21.86
C ALA A 76 9.56 -1.37 22.56
N ALA A 77 9.60 -2.62 23.03
CA ALA A 77 10.79 -3.19 23.68
C ALA A 77 11.95 -3.36 22.68
N TYR A 78 11.64 -3.89 21.50
CA TYR A 78 12.63 -4.08 20.43
C TYR A 78 13.14 -2.74 19.89
N ASP A 79 12.23 -1.81 19.61
CA ASP A 79 12.60 -0.48 19.10
C ASP A 79 13.41 0.32 20.15
N ALA A 80 13.09 0.17 21.44
CA ALA A 80 13.87 0.76 22.53
C ALA A 80 15.29 0.21 22.57
N GLY A 81 15.44 -1.12 22.51
CA GLY A 81 16.76 -1.77 22.50
C GLY A 81 17.60 -1.35 21.28
N LYS A 82 16.96 -1.20 20.12
CA LYS A 82 17.60 -0.73 18.88
C LYS A 82 18.10 0.71 19.01
N LEU A 83 17.26 1.62 19.52
CA LEU A 83 17.64 3.02 19.72
C LEU A 83 18.72 3.18 20.80
N SER A 84 18.61 2.46 21.92
CA SER A 84 19.64 2.47 22.95
C SER A 84 21.00 2.02 22.41
N LEU A 85 21.05 0.97 21.59
CA LEU A 85 22.30 0.49 20.98
C LEU A 85 22.95 1.57 20.09
N TRP A 86 22.15 2.34 19.34
CA TRP A 86 22.65 3.44 18.53
C TRP A 86 23.16 4.61 19.36
N LEU A 87 22.47 4.94 20.45
CA LEU A 87 22.90 6.00 21.37
C LEU A 87 24.19 5.60 22.10
N GLU A 88 24.34 4.32 22.48
CA GLU A 88 25.58 3.77 23.04
C GLU A 88 26.74 3.87 22.05
N GLU A 89 26.52 3.51 20.78
CA GLU A 89 27.53 3.61 19.71
C GLU A 89 28.02 5.05 19.50
N LEU A 90 27.12 6.02 19.67
CA LEU A 90 27.40 7.46 19.54
C LEU A 90 27.86 8.10 20.86
N ASN A 91 28.00 7.34 21.95
CA ASN A 91 28.30 7.82 23.30
C ASN A 91 27.33 8.91 23.80
N VAL A 92 26.07 8.86 23.38
CA VAL A 92 25.02 9.77 23.86
C VAL A 92 24.44 9.23 25.16
N GLU A 93 24.64 9.97 26.25
CA GLU A 93 24.06 9.62 27.54
C GLU A 93 22.52 9.62 27.47
N HIS A 94 21.91 8.51 27.90
CA HIS A 94 20.47 8.36 27.92
C HIS A 94 20.03 7.44 29.05
N LEU A 95 18.73 7.48 29.36
CA LEU A 95 18.10 6.47 30.22
C LEU A 95 16.84 5.91 29.56
N THR A 96 16.46 4.71 29.97
CA THR A 96 15.27 4.02 29.49
C THR A 96 14.35 3.73 30.67
N ALA A 97 13.08 4.10 30.54
CA ALA A 97 12.05 3.84 31.54
C ALA A 97 10.86 3.09 30.93
N ILE A 98 10.31 2.12 31.67
CA ILE A 98 9.03 1.49 31.33
C ILE A 98 7.94 2.51 31.63
N SER A 99 7.24 2.96 30.59
CA SER A 99 6.30 4.07 30.72
C SER A 99 5.00 3.67 31.41
N GLY A 100 4.58 2.41 31.34
CA GLY A 100 3.36 1.94 31.98
C GLY A 100 3.11 0.43 31.81
N PRO A 101 2.00 -0.08 32.36
CA PRO A 101 1.70 -1.50 32.43
C PRO A 101 1.48 -2.17 31.07
N SER A 102 1.23 -1.39 30.01
CA SER A 102 1.14 -1.89 28.64
C SER A 102 2.50 -2.22 28.00
N GLY A 103 3.62 -1.92 28.66
CA GLY A 103 4.96 -2.23 28.17
C GLY A 103 5.56 -1.19 27.20
N GLY A 104 5.03 0.03 27.16
CA GLY A 104 5.68 1.14 26.47
C GLY A 104 7.03 1.52 27.10
N ARG A 105 7.92 2.16 26.34
CA ARG A 105 9.21 2.67 26.82
C ARG A 105 9.38 4.15 26.51
N HIS A 106 10.02 4.86 27.43
CA HIS A 106 10.53 6.20 27.20
C HIS A 106 12.06 6.14 27.18
N ILE A 107 12.69 6.65 26.12
CA ILE A 107 14.13 6.90 26.09
C ILE A 107 14.37 8.40 26.23
N TRP A 108 15.03 8.79 27.32
CA TRP A 108 15.28 10.17 27.68
C TRP A 108 16.73 10.58 27.44
N ILE A 109 16.90 11.78 26.89
CA ILE A 109 18.19 12.45 26.67
C ILE A 109 18.07 13.88 27.19
N ALA A 110 19.05 14.34 27.97
CA ALA A 110 19.08 15.69 28.51
C ALA A 110 20.12 16.55 27.79
N LEU A 111 19.69 17.73 27.35
CA LEU A 111 20.48 18.62 26.51
C LEU A 111 21.20 19.67 27.35
N ALA A 112 22.50 19.82 27.11
CA ALA A 112 23.34 20.83 27.74
C ALA A 112 22.77 22.25 27.53
N GLU A 113 22.24 22.48 26.34
CA GLU A 113 21.71 23.75 25.89
C GLU A 113 20.36 23.59 25.19
N ALA A 114 19.56 24.65 25.27
CA ALA A 114 18.23 24.66 24.67
C ALA A 114 18.37 24.53 23.15
N THR A 115 17.75 23.50 22.59
CA THR A 115 17.93 23.15 21.18
C THR A 115 16.74 23.58 20.33
N ASP A 116 17.05 24.00 19.11
CA ASP A 116 16.08 24.44 18.10
C ASP A 116 14.99 23.37 17.85
N PRO A 117 13.70 23.72 18.01
CA PRO A 117 12.58 22.84 17.70
C PRO A 117 12.60 22.22 16.29
N GLN A 118 13.20 22.90 15.30
CA GLN A 118 13.26 22.37 13.93
C GLN A 118 14.20 21.16 13.84
N LEU A 119 15.38 21.22 14.48
CA LEU A 119 16.32 20.09 14.54
C LEU A 119 15.70 18.89 15.28
N ILE A 120 15.01 19.15 16.39
CA ILE A 120 14.34 18.08 17.18
C ILE A 120 13.22 17.41 16.36
N ARG A 121 12.44 18.21 15.63
CA ARG A 121 11.41 17.67 14.74
C ARG A 121 12.02 16.79 13.65
N GLU A 122 13.12 17.21 13.04
CA GLU A 122 13.81 16.43 12.02
C GLU A 122 14.30 15.09 12.56
N LEU A 123 14.94 15.08 13.74
CA LEU A 123 15.33 13.84 14.43
C LEU A 123 14.14 12.93 14.70
N ALA A 124 13.01 13.49 15.16
CA ALA A 124 11.79 12.73 15.44
C ALA A 124 11.19 12.11 14.17
N ASP A 125 11.22 12.83 13.04
CA ASP A 125 10.75 12.32 11.75
C ASP A 125 11.66 11.21 11.22
N LEU A 126 12.99 11.38 11.29
CA LEU A 126 13.96 10.35 10.89
C LEU A 126 13.81 9.09 11.74
N ALA A 127 13.79 9.24 13.07
CA ALA A 127 13.60 8.13 14.00
C ALA A 127 12.26 7.41 13.77
N GLY A 128 11.18 8.17 13.51
CA GLY A 128 9.86 7.60 13.22
C GLY A 128 9.81 6.77 11.94
N SER A 129 10.69 7.02 10.97
CA SER A 129 10.81 6.18 9.77
C SER A 129 11.51 4.83 10.05
N LEU A 130 12.31 4.75 11.12
CA LEU A 130 13.12 3.59 11.50
C LEU A 130 12.52 2.76 12.65
N LEU A 131 11.65 3.36 13.46
CA LEU A 131 11.09 2.83 14.71
C LEU A 131 9.56 2.89 14.66
N PRO A 132 8.88 1.83 14.19
CA PRO A 132 7.42 1.83 13.99
C PRO A 132 6.59 2.13 15.26
N SER A 133 7.12 1.81 16.45
CA SER A 133 6.42 2.06 17.72
C SER A 133 6.49 3.52 18.21
N LEU A 134 7.28 4.39 17.58
CA LEU A 134 7.51 5.76 18.06
C LEU A 134 6.28 6.67 17.88
N ASP A 135 5.81 7.27 18.97
CA ASP A 135 4.96 8.47 18.91
C ASP A 135 5.81 9.73 18.90
N LYS A 136 5.90 10.38 17.74
CA LYS A 136 6.66 11.63 17.56
C LYS A 136 5.95 12.87 18.12
N SER A 137 4.71 12.75 18.60
CA SER A 137 3.92 13.89 19.05
C SER A 137 4.61 14.75 20.13
N PRO A 138 5.35 14.20 21.11
CA PRO A 138 6.01 15.01 22.13
C PRO A 138 7.19 15.83 21.59
N LEU A 139 7.84 15.36 20.52
CA LEU A 139 9.03 15.98 19.92
C LEU A 139 8.70 16.93 18.75
N THR A 140 7.47 16.93 18.27
CA THR A 140 7.07 17.74 17.11
C THR A 140 6.41 19.07 17.49
N ASN A 141 6.00 19.28 18.74
CA ASN A 141 5.38 20.54 19.16
C ASN A 141 5.99 21.07 20.48
N PRO A 142 6.89 22.07 20.45
CA PRO A 142 7.53 22.59 21.65
C PRO A 142 6.55 23.27 22.62
N ALA A 143 5.42 23.79 22.13
CA ALA A 143 4.47 24.49 22.99
C ALA A 143 3.73 23.53 23.93
N THR A 144 3.43 22.31 23.46
CA THR A 144 2.56 21.35 24.16
C THR A 144 3.20 19.99 24.44
N GLY A 145 4.37 19.72 23.87
CA GLY A 145 5.09 18.46 23.98
C GLY A 145 5.50 18.20 25.42
N CYS A 146 4.95 17.13 25.98
CA CYS A 146 5.16 16.74 27.36
C CYS A 146 5.18 15.22 27.49
N VAL A 147 6.02 14.71 28.40
CA VAL A 147 6.10 13.28 28.70
C VAL A 147 6.18 13.09 30.21
N ARG A 148 5.71 11.93 30.66
CA ARG A 148 5.78 11.49 32.06
C ARG A 148 7.22 11.10 32.44
N PRO A 149 7.89 11.84 33.35
CA PRO A 149 9.23 11.45 33.79
C PRO A 149 9.22 10.14 34.61
N PRO A 150 10.38 9.51 34.85
CA PRO A 150 10.48 8.35 35.74
C PRO A 150 9.88 8.61 37.13
N GLY A 151 9.25 7.59 37.73
CA GLY A 151 8.63 7.65 39.05
C GLY A 151 7.23 8.29 39.09
N THR A 152 6.71 8.74 37.95
CA THR A 152 5.36 9.34 37.88
C THR A 152 4.26 8.30 37.71
N PRO A 153 3.07 8.51 38.30
CA PRO A 153 1.99 7.54 38.25
C PRO A 153 1.40 7.41 36.85
N HIS A 154 0.92 6.21 36.53
CA HIS A 154 0.20 5.92 35.30
C HIS A 154 -1.31 5.83 35.56
N ARG A 155 -2.13 6.23 34.58
CA ARG A 155 -3.60 6.27 34.71
C ARG A 155 -4.23 4.91 35.01
N ALA A 156 -3.62 3.82 34.54
CA ALA A 156 -4.09 2.45 34.74
C ALA A 156 -3.47 1.79 35.99
N GLY A 157 -2.86 2.58 36.88
CA GLY A 157 -2.11 2.09 38.03
C GLY A 157 -0.64 1.85 37.72
N GLY A 158 0.17 1.78 38.78
CA GLY A 158 1.63 1.70 38.71
C GLY A 158 2.32 3.05 38.53
N VAL A 159 3.65 3.02 38.48
CA VAL A 159 4.51 4.19 38.21
C VAL A 159 5.42 3.90 37.02
N SER A 160 5.94 4.95 36.40
CA SER A 160 7.03 4.83 35.43
C SER A 160 8.28 4.32 36.14
N GLU A 161 8.83 3.18 35.71
CA GLU A 161 9.97 2.52 36.36
C GLU A 161 11.23 2.63 35.51
N LEU A 162 12.37 2.87 36.15
CA LEU A 162 13.66 2.94 35.47
C LEU A 162 14.08 1.53 35.02
N GLU A 163 14.29 1.32 33.72
CA GLU A 163 14.72 0.04 33.14
C GLU A 163 16.25 -0.01 33.01
N ARG A 164 16.87 1.06 32.49
CA ARG A 164 18.33 1.20 32.31
C ARG A 164 18.77 2.66 32.44
N GLY A 165 20.03 2.87 32.82
CA GLY A 165 20.64 4.20 32.99
C GLY A 165 20.58 4.71 34.43
N SER A 166 20.94 5.98 34.64
CA SER A 166 20.85 6.68 35.93
C SER A 166 20.02 7.94 35.78
N LEU A 167 19.30 8.33 36.85
CA LEU A 167 18.62 9.62 36.89
C LEU A 167 19.59 10.80 36.78
N ASP A 168 20.85 10.62 37.20
CA ASP A 168 21.89 11.66 37.11
C ASP A 168 22.12 12.13 35.67
N THR A 169 21.84 11.27 34.69
CA THR A 169 21.89 11.61 33.26
C THR A 169 20.96 12.78 32.92
N LEU A 170 19.78 12.86 33.56
CA LEU A 170 18.83 13.94 33.28
C LEU A 170 19.25 15.26 33.92
N THR A 171 19.90 15.22 35.07
CA THR A 171 20.37 16.43 35.77
C THR A 171 21.69 16.96 35.24
N ARG A 172 22.58 16.09 34.73
CA ARG A 172 23.88 16.49 34.18
C ARG A 172 23.74 17.25 32.88
N ALA A 173 22.76 16.86 32.05
CA ALA A 173 22.48 17.49 30.77
C ALA A 173 23.75 17.63 29.90
N ALA A 174 24.36 16.51 29.52
CA ALA A 174 25.66 16.51 28.85
C ALA A 174 25.58 16.55 27.32
N THR A 175 24.43 16.22 26.72
CA THR A 175 24.31 16.08 25.27
C THR A 175 24.29 17.44 24.56
N THR A 176 25.18 17.63 23.60
CA THR A 176 25.35 18.87 22.85
C THR A 176 24.60 18.83 21.51
N VAL A 177 24.50 19.98 20.85
CA VAL A 177 23.92 20.06 19.49
C VAL A 177 24.74 19.26 18.46
N ASP A 178 26.06 19.16 18.65
CA ASP A 178 26.93 18.36 17.78
C ASP A 178 26.64 16.86 17.89
N ASP A 179 26.37 16.36 19.11
CA ASP A 179 25.94 14.98 19.34
C ASP A 179 24.62 14.68 18.63
N LEU A 180 23.69 15.64 18.62
CA LEU A 180 22.42 15.54 17.90
C LEU A 180 22.63 15.54 16.37
N ALA A 181 23.60 16.29 15.86
CA ALA A 181 23.95 16.28 14.45
C ALA A 181 24.59 14.93 14.01
N LEU A 182 25.38 14.31 14.89
CA LEU A 182 25.89 12.95 14.70
C LEU A 182 24.75 11.92 14.70
N LEU A 183 23.82 12.01 15.65
CA LEU A 183 22.64 11.16 15.69
C LEU A 183 21.77 11.29 14.43
N ARG A 184 21.57 12.51 13.93
CA ARG A 184 20.88 12.77 12.66
C ARG A 184 21.57 12.05 11.50
N SER A 185 22.89 12.20 11.40
CA SER A 185 23.69 11.58 10.34
C SER A 185 23.62 10.05 10.41
N PHE A 186 23.69 9.50 11.61
CA PHE A 186 23.55 8.07 11.86
C PHE A 186 22.19 7.53 11.39
N PHE A 187 21.08 8.22 11.69
CA PHE A 187 19.76 7.79 11.22
C PHE A 187 19.67 7.76 9.68
N VAL A 188 20.25 8.74 9.01
CA VAL A 188 20.31 8.76 7.54
C VAL A 188 21.09 7.55 7.01
N ASP A 189 22.26 7.25 7.59
CA ASP A 189 23.08 6.09 7.20
C ASP A 189 22.39 4.75 7.50
N ALA A 190 21.59 4.68 8.58
CA ALA A 190 20.75 3.55 8.92
C ALA A 190 19.54 3.35 7.97
N GLY A 191 19.36 4.24 7.00
CA GLY A 191 18.32 4.16 5.97
C GLY A 191 17.03 4.89 6.31
N ALA A 192 17.07 5.88 7.21
CA ALA A 192 15.91 6.73 7.48
C ALA A 192 15.46 7.43 6.20
N THR A 193 14.14 7.46 5.98
CA THR A 193 13.57 8.18 4.86
C THR A 193 13.28 9.60 5.32
N GLU A 194 13.99 10.59 4.75
CA GLU A 194 13.69 12.00 5.01
C GLU A 194 12.24 12.28 4.56
N PRO A 195 11.38 12.85 5.42
CA PRO A 195 10.08 13.32 4.98
C PRO A 195 10.29 14.35 3.88
N ALA A 196 9.64 14.16 2.74
CA ALA A 196 9.66 15.15 1.68
C ALA A 196 9.24 16.50 2.29
N ALA A 197 10.07 17.54 2.12
CA ALA A 197 9.72 18.91 2.46
C ALA A 197 8.32 19.21 1.90
N PRO A 198 7.46 20.03 2.55
CA PRO A 198 6.15 20.36 1.99
C PRO A 198 6.35 21.03 0.64
N VAL A 199 6.23 20.21 -0.42
CA VAL A 199 6.61 20.56 -1.78
C VAL A 199 5.63 21.61 -2.27
N SER A 200 6.15 22.56 -3.05
CA SER A 200 5.41 23.42 -3.97
C SER A 200 4.12 22.77 -4.46
N ILE A 201 3.06 23.59 -4.60
CA ILE A 201 1.73 23.21 -5.09
C ILE A 201 1.80 22.02 -6.06
N ILE A 202 1.29 20.87 -5.62
CA ILE A 202 1.23 19.64 -6.42
C ILE A 202 0.44 19.94 -7.70
N ARG A 203 0.91 19.47 -8.87
CA ARG A 203 0.29 19.73 -10.18
C ARG A 203 -1.22 19.41 -10.15
N GLY A 204 -2.06 20.38 -10.51
CA GLY A 204 -3.52 20.24 -10.46
C GLY A 204 -4.15 20.67 -9.13
N MET A 205 -3.39 21.26 -8.21
CA MET A 205 -3.88 21.92 -7.00
C MET A 205 -3.69 23.45 -7.12
N ALA A 206 -4.51 24.23 -6.42
CA ALA A 206 -4.37 25.68 -6.25
C ALA A 206 -4.81 26.06 -4.83
N ARG A 207 -4.69 27.34 -4.47
CA ARG A 207 -5.22 27.89 -3.21
C ARG A 207 -6.33 28.90 -3.52
N ASP A 208 -7.37 28.91 -2.70
CA ASP A 208 -8.40 29.95 -2.76
C ASP A 208 -7.89 31.26 -2.14
N ASP A 209 -8.70 32.32 -2.21
CA ASP A 209 -8.35 33.65 -1.69
C ASP A 209 -8.12 33.66 -0.17
N ALA A 210 -8.66 32.66 0.55
CA ALA A 210 -8.46 32.46 1.97
C ALA A 210 -7.25 31.54 2.28
N GLY A 211 -6.51 31.10 1.26
CA GLY A 211 -5.31 30.29 1.38
C GLY A 211 -5.56 28.78 1.53
N HIS A 212 -6.80 28.28 1.46
CA HIS A 212 -7.07 26.84 1.57
C HIS A 212 -6.75 26.12 0.26
N PRO A 213 -6.11 24.94 0.31
CA PRO A 213 -5.82 24.19 -0.90
C PRO A 213 -7.10 23.57 -1.49
N TYR A 214 -7.17 23.50 -2.82
CA TYR A 214 -8.21 22.77 -3.54
C TYR A 214 -7.65 22.19 -4.85
N LEU A 215 -8.32 21.18 -5.40
CA LEU A 215 -7.95 20.61 -6.70
C LEU A 215 -8.58 21.42 -7.84
N VAL A 216 -7.78 21.81 -8.83
CA VAL A 216 -8.19 22.61 -9.98
C VAL A 216 -9.13 21.80 -10.89
N GLY A 217 -10.22 22.43 -11.33
CA GLY A 217 -11.20 21.84 -12.24
C GLY A 217 -12.62 22.29 -11.94
N LYS A 218 -13.57 21.86 -12.78
CA LYS A 218 -15.00 22.09 -12.54
C LYS A 218 -15.47 21.22 -11.37
N ARG A 219 -16.19 21.82 -10.42
CA ARG A 219 -16.88 21.09 -9.34
C ARG A 219 -17.80 20.01 -9.91
N ARG A 220 -17.81 18.86 -9.26
CA ARG A 220 -18.63 17.69 -9.61
C ARG A 220 -19.49 17.27 -8.43
N GLU A 221 -20.54 16.52 -8.73
CA GLU A 221 -21.30 15.84 -7.71
C GLU A 221 -20.47 14.70 -7.07
N PRO A 222 -20.45 14.58 -5.73
CA PRO A 222 -19.82 13.45 -5.06
C PRO A 222 -20.50 12.12 -5.43
N SER A 223 -19.75 11.02 -5.31
CA SER A 223 -20.29 9.69 -5.60
C SER A 223 -21.48 9.36 -4.70
N ALA A 224 -22.36 8.46 -5.15
CA ALA A 224 -23.54 8.03 -4.37
C ALA A 224 -23.16 7.54 -2.96
N ARG A 225 -22.01 6.86 -2.83
CA ARG A 225 -21.46 6.44 -1.54
C ARG A 225 -21.13 7.62 -0.63
N ILE A 226 -20.44 8.64 -1.15
CA ILE A 226 -20.05 9.82 -0.36
C ILE A 226 -21.27 10.65 0.02
N ARG A 227 -22.25 10.79 -0.87
CA ARG A 227 -23.53 11.43 -0.56
C ARG A 227 -24.28 10.68 0.55
N ALA A 228 -24.37 9.35 0.48
CA ALA A 228 -24.96 8.56 1.55
C ALA A 228 -24.22 8.72 2.89
N MET A 229 -22.88 8.78 2.87
CA MET A 229 -22.09 8.99 4.09
C MET A 229 -22.27 10.39 4.70
N LEU A 230 -22.58 11.41 3.91
CA LEU A 230 -22.83 12.77 4.41
C LEU A 230 -24.08 12.86 5.28
N ASP A 231 -25.08 12.01 5.02
CA ASP A 231 -26.39 12.00 5.69
C ASP A 231 -26.54 10.84 6.69
N ALA A 232 -25.70 9.81 6.58
CA ALA A 232 -25.73 8.66 7.47
C ALA A 232 -25.40 9.05 8.92
N PRO A 233 -25.97 8.36 9.92
CA PRO A 233 -25.62 8.58 11.32
C PRO A 233 -24.10 8.38 11.54
N PRO A 234 -23.49 9.08 12.51
CA PRO A 234 -22.06 9.01 12.73
C PRO A 234 -21.66 7.58 13.10
N ALA A 235 -20.70 7.03 12.35
CA ALA A 235 -20.15 5.71 12.65
C ALA A 235 -19.37 5.72 13.98
N GLU A 236 -19.11 4.53 14.55
CA GLU A 236 -18.28 4.39 15.76
C GLU A 236 -16.92 5.09 15.58
N ASP A 237 -16.29 4.92 14.42
CA ASP A 237 -15.09 5.68 14.04
C ASP A 237 -15.41 6.91 13.18
N THR A 238 -15.87 7.96 13.85
CA THR A 238 -16.10 9.28 13.26
C THR A 238 -14.88 9.86 12.50
N SER A 239 -13.65 9.46 12.85
CA SER A 239 -12.43 10.00 12.21
C SER A 239 -12.24 9.43 10.81
N ILE A 240 -12.48 8.13 10.65
CA ILE A 240 -12.44 7.44 9.35
C ILE A 240 -13.56 7.96 8.45
N THR A 241 -14.78 8.14 8.99
CA THR A 241 -15.91 8.68 8.23
C THR A 241 -15.61 10.09 7.71
N GLN A 242 -15.12 10.99 8.57
CA GLN A 242 -14.74 12.34 8.17
C GLN A 242 -13.63 12.33 7.11
N ALA A 243 -12.58 11.54 7.31
CA ALA A 243 -11.47 11.44 6.35
C ALA A 243 -11.95 10.94 4.97
N ALA A 244 -12.81 9.92 4.94
CA ALA A 244 -13.36 9.36 3.70
C ALA A 244 -14.24 10.37 2.95
N VAL A 245 -15.10 11.11 3.67
CA VAL A 245 -15.97 12.13 3.08
C VAL A 245 -15.15 13.30 2.55
N LEU A 246 -14.21 13.84 3.33
CA LEU A 246 -13.33 14.93 2.88
C LEU A 246 -12.54 14.53 1.64
N ALA A 247 -12.04 13.29 1.57
CA ALA A 247 -11.32 12.79 0.39
C ALA A 247 -12.24 12.68 -0.83
N GLY A 248 -13.49 12.24 -0.65
CA GLY A 248 -14.51 12.19 -1.69
C GLY A 248 -14.87 13.57 -2.23
N LEU A 249 -15.05 14.56 -1.35
CA LEU A 249 -15.35 15.95 -1.72
C LEU A 249 -14.17 16.64 -2.42
N ALA A 250 -12.94 16.44 -1.92
CA ALA A 250 -11.73 16.93 -2.57
C ALA A 250 -11.59 16.36 -3.99
N ARG A 251 -11.82 15.04 -4.18
CA ARG A 251 -11.85 14.41 -5.51
C ARG A 251 -12.95 14.99 -6.40
N ALA A 252 -14.11 15.32 -5.82
CA ALA A 252 -15.19 15.99 -6.52
C ALA A 252 -14.89 17.48 -6.84
N ARG A 253 -13.69 17.97 -6.53
CA ARG A 253 -13.23 19.36 -6.78
C ARG A 253 -14.06 20.39 -6.00
N TRP A 254 -14.55 20.02 -4.81
CA TRP A 254 -15.19 20.96 -3.89
C TRP A 254 -14.14 21.88 -3.25
N ARG A 255 -14.58 23.06 -2.81
CA ARG A 255 -13.77 24.05 -2.12
C ARG A 255 -14.04 24.05 -0.61
N TYR A 256 -13.13 24.63 0.17
CA TYR A 256 -13.22 24.60 1.64
C TYR A 256 -14.45 25.34 2.16
N ASP A 257 -14.83 26.46 1.55
CA ASP A 257 -16.04 27.22 1.89
C ASP A 257 -17.32 26.38 1.76
N GLU A 258 -17.43 25.56 0.72
CA GLU A 258 -18.54 24.62 0.51
C GLU A 258 -18.54 23.50 1.55
N VAL A 259 -17.36 22.98 1.90
CA VAL A 259 -17.21 21.94 2.93
C VAL A 259 -17.50 22.49 4.32
N ALA A 260 -17.11 23.74 4.61
CA ALA A 260 -17.35 24.40 5.88
C ALA A 260 -18.84 24.63 6.14
N GLN A 261 -19.67 24.81 5.11
CA GLN A 261 -21.13 24.90 5.23
C GLN A 261 -21.75 23.59 5.71
N LEU A 262 -21.11 22.44 5.45
CA LEU A 262 -21.57 21.13 5.93
C LEU A 262 -21.28 20.92 7.42
N LEU A 263 -20.41 21.74 8.03
CA LEU A 263 -19.94 21.54 9.40
C LEU A 263 -21.09 21.62 10.41
N GLU A 264 -22.13 22.40 10.17
CA GLU A 264 -23.25 22.54 11.11
C GLU A 264 -24.26 21.39 11.01
N HIS A 265 -24.38 20.74 9.85
CA HIS A 265 -25.52 19.86 9.56
C HIS A 265 -25.16 18.42 9.19
N SER A 266 -23.96 18.14 8.68
CA SER A 266 -23.59 16.79 8.25
C SER A 266 -23.09 15.95 9.43
N PRO A 267 -23.70 14.80 9.74
CA PRO A 267 -23.19 13.90 10.76
C PRO A 267 -21.81 13.32 10.44
N ALA A 268 -21.39 13.31 9.17
CA ALA A 268 -20.05 12.87 8.77
C ALA A 268 -18.91 13.73 9.34
N LEU A 269 -19.18 14.99 9.69
CA LEU A 269 -18.20 15.93 10.24
C LEU A 269 -18.20 15.97 11.78
N GLU A 270 -18.77 14.95 12.41
CA GLU A 270 -18.84 14.84 13.87
C GLU A 270 -17.46 14.83 14.52
N HIS A 271 -16.43 14.32 13.83
CA HIS A 271 -15.06 14.30 14.36
C HIS A 271 -14.49 15.72 14.56
N ALA A 272 -14.81 16.66 13.68
CA ALA A 272 -14.43 18.06 13.84
C ALA A 272 -15.20 18.73 14.99
N ARG A 273 -16.51 18.45 15.10
CA ARG A 273 -17.42 19.06 16.10
C ARG A 273 -17.27 18.52 17.52
N THR A 274 -16.74 17.31 17.68
CA THR A 274 -16.67 16.66 19.00
C THR A 274 -15.30 16.07 19.28
N ARG A 275 -15.10 15.70 20.53
CA ARG A 275 -13.91 15.00 21.02
C ARG A 275 -14.30 13.82 21.92
N PRO A 276 -13.50 12.75 21.95
CA PRO A 276 -13.75 11.63 22.86
C PRO A 276 -13.60 12.04 24.33
N SER A 277 -14.44 11.45 25.19
CA SER A 277 -14.45 11.52 26.66
C SER A 277 -14.92 10.17 27.22
N ARG A 278 -14.68 9.89 28.50
CA ARG A 278 -15.13 8.64 29.16
C ARG A 278 -16.67 8.48 29.18
N ALA A 279 -17.39 9.60 29.16
CA ALA A 279 -18.86 9.65 29.09
C ALA A 279 -19.43 9.69 27.66
N GLY A 280 -18.59 9.44 26.64
CA GLY A 280 -18.96 9.54 25.22
C GLY A 280 -18.31 10.73 24.54
N ARG A 281 -18.88 11.19 23.42
CA ARG A 281 -18.34 12.33 22.66
C ARG A 281 -18.88 13.65 23.22
N VAL A 282 -17.99 14.63 23.43
CA VAL A 282 -18.33 15.95 23.95
C VAL A 282 -18.10 17.01 22.87
N PRO A 283 -19.01 18.00 22.69
CA PRO A 283 -18.84 19.07 21.71
C PRO A 283 -17.61 19.94 22.00
N VAL A 284 -16.99 20.45 20.93
CA VAL A 284 -15.95 21.47 20.99
C VAL A 284 -16.51 22.82 20.53
N PRO A 285 -15.93 23.96 20.98
CA PRO A 285 -16.34 25.28 20.51
C PRO A 285 -16.28 25.40 18.98
N HIS A 286 -17.22 26.14 18.39
CA HIS A 286 -17.37 26.22 16.93
C HIS A 286 -16.10 26.70 16.20
N ASP A 287 -15.40 27.70 16.75
CA ASP A 287 -14.13 28.18 16.19
C ASP A 287 -13.04 27.09 16.19
N THR A 288 -13.01 26.26 17.23
CA THR A 288 -12.10 25.11 17.31
C THR A 288 -12.49 24.03 16.29
N ALA A 289 -13.79 23.76 16.10
CA ALA A 289 -14.27 22.83 15.09
C ALA A 289 -13.87 23.28 13.67
N ARG A 290 -14.01 24.58 13.35
CA ARG A 290 -13.57 25.15 12.06
C ARG A 290 -12.07 25.01 11.85
N LYS A 291 -11.25 25.33 12.85
CA LYS A 291 -9.78 25.18 12.75
C LYS A 291 -9.36 23.73 12.53
N ARG A 292 -10.01 22.79 13.23
CA ARG A 292 -9.79 21.34 13.05
C ARG A 292 -10.19 20.90 11.63
N LEU A 293 -11.37 21.32 11.16
CA LEU A 293 -11.83 21.01 9.80
C LEU A 293 -10.89 21.57 8.73
N ALA A 294 -10.40 22.81 8.88
CA ALA A 294 -9.43 23.42 7.95
C ALA A 294 -8.11 22.63 7.88
N ALA A 295 -7.59 22.22 9.04
CA ALA A 295 -6.38 21.41 9.11
C ALA A 295 -6.57 20.02 8.48
N ASP A 296 -7.72 19.40 8.72
CA ASP A 296 -8.09 18.10 8.13
C ASP A 296 -8.24 18.22 6.61
N TRP A 297 -8.97 19.24 6.14
CA TRP A 297 -9.12 19.55 4.72
C TRP A 297 -7.78 19.75 4.02
N GLN A 298 -6.89 20.55 4.61
CA GLN A 298 -5.54 20.76 4.08
C GLN A 298 -4.81 19.41 3.92
N ARG A 299 -4.72 18.61 4.99
CA ARG A 299 -4.06 17.29 4.92
C ARG A 299 -4.68 16.39 3.86
N THR A 300 -6.00 16.36 3.76
CA THR A 300 -6.73 15.53 2.80
C THR A 300 -6.53 15.97 1.36
N VAL A 301 -6.58 17.27 1.04
CA VAL A 301 -6.35 17.74 -0.34
C VAL A 301 -4.92 17.44 -0.78
N TYR A 302 -3.94 17.66 0.08
CA TYR A 302 -2.55 17.27 -0.20
C TYR A 302 -2.42 15.76 -0.41
N TYR A 303 -3.09 14.95 0.42
CA TYR A 303 -3.11 13.49 0.26
C TYR A 303 -3.74 13.05 -1.07
N VAL A 304 -4.88 13.62 -1.45
CA VAL A 304 -5.56 13.29 -2.72
C VAL A 304 -4.74 13.75 -3.92
N ALA A 305 -4.13 14.94 -3.86
CA ALA A 305 -3.28 15.46 -4.92
C ALA A 305 -2.01 14.61 -5.12
N ALA A 306 -1.41 14.12 -4.02
CA ALA A 306 -0.25 13.24 -4.06
C ALA A 306 -0.60 11.81 -4.51
N ASN A 307 -1.87 11.41 -4.41
CA ASN A 307 -2.37 10.09 -4.78
C ASN A 307 -3.50 10.20 -5.84
N PRO A 308 -3.19 10.71 -7.05
CA PRO A 308 -4.17 10.79 -8.11
C PRO A 308 -4.61 9.37 -8.50
N ILE A 309 -5.92 9.11 -8.43
CA ILE A 309 -6.46 7.88 -8.99
C ILE A 309 -6.40 8.03 -10.50
N ALA A 310 -5.79 7.07 -11.20
CA ALA A 310 -5.79 7.01 -12.66
C ALA A 310 -7.22 7.16 -13.20
N GLY A 311 -7.56 8.36 -13.68
CA GLY A 311 -8.92 8.73 -14.07
C GLY A 311 -9.35 10.17 -13.76
N ASP A 312 -8.52 11.01 -13.13
CA ASP A 312 -8.85 12.42 -12.85
C ASP A 312 -8.09 13.45 -13.70
N GLY A 313 -7.97 13.19 -15.00
CA GLY A 313 -7.62 14.19 -16.01
C GLY A 313 -8.38 13.89 -17.30
N GLN A 314 -8.98 14.90 -17.92
CA GLN A 314 -9.90 14.78 -19.06
C GLN A 314 -9.37 13.84 -20.16
N ASP A 315 -10.01 12.68 -20.22
CA ASP A 315 -9.97 11.84 -21.39
C ASP A 315 -11.42 11.67 -21.85
N VAL A 316 -11.87 12.63 -22.64
CA VAL A 316 -13.25 12.69 -23.16
C VAL A 316 -13.58 11.41 -23.95
N GLU A 317 -12.56 10.80 -24.53
CA GLU A 317 -12.64 9.55 -25.28
C GLU A 317 -12.54 8.31 -24.40
N PHE A 318 -12.24 8.42 -23.09
CA PHE A 318 -12.06 7.27 -22.21
C PHE A 318 -13.27 6.35 -22.21
N GLN A 319 -14.48 6.92 -22.14
CA GLN A 319 -15.71 6.12 -22.17
C GLN A 319 -15.87 5.40 -23.52
N ALA A 320 -15.60 6.08 -24.63
CA ALA A 320 -15.66 5.49 -25.97
C ALA A 320 -14.62 4.38 -26.15
N ARG A 321 -13.37 4.60 -25.71
CA ARG A 321 -12.32 3.57 -25.75
C ARG A 321 -12.59 2.41 -24.81
N ALA A 322 -13.09 2.67 -23.60
CA ALA A 322 -13.49 1.63 -22.66
C ALA A 322 -14.61 0.76 -23.25
N GLN A 323 -15.61 1.37 -23.89
CA GLN A 323 -16.67 0.64 -24.60
C GLN A 323 -16.13 -0.19 -25.77
N ALA A 324 -15.28 0.39 -26.61
CA ALA A 324 -14.68 -0.30 -27.76
C ALA A 324 -13.83 -1.50 -27.32
N VAL A 325 -12.97 -1.31 -26.31
CA VAL A 325 -12.15 -2.39 -25.75
C VAL A 325 -13.01 -3.49 -25.14
N THR A 326 -14.04 -3.11 -24.38
CA THR A 326 -14.96 -4.07 -23.75
C THR A 326 -15.74 -4.87 -24.79
N ALA A 327 -16.16 -4.23 -25.89
CA ALA A 327 -16.80 -4.89 -27.02
C ALA A 327 -15.87 -5.89 -27.71
N ALA A 328 -14.61 -5.51 -27.96
CA ALA A 328 -13.61 -6.39 -28.55
C ALA A 328 -13.30 -7.60 -27.65
N VAL A 329 -13.18 -7.39 -26.32
CA VAL A 329 -12.98 -8.47 -25.35
C VAL A 329 -14.18 -9.41 -25.31
N ARG A 330 -15.41 -8.88 -25.32
CA ARG A 330 -16.62 -9.69 -25.41
C ARG A 330 -16.64 -10.57 -26.64
N ALA A 331 -16.28 -10.01 -27.80
CA ALA A 331 -16.27 -10.76 -29.05
C ALA A 331 -15.17 -11.83 -29.08
N ALA A 332 -13.97 -11.50 -28.58
CA ALA A 332 -12.89 -12.47 -28.44
C ALA A 332 -13.25 -13.60 -27.47
N ASP A 333 -13.90 -13.31 -26.34
CA ASP A 333 -14.33 -14.33 -25.38
C ASP A 333 -15.45 -15.21 -25.94
N ALA A 334 -16.43 -14.62 -26.63
CA ALA A 334 -17.49 -15.35 -27.33
C ALA A 334 -16.93 -16.33 -28.38
N GLN A 335 -16.00 -15.84 -29.23
CA GLN A 335 -15.32 -16.68 -30.21
C GLN A 335 -14.50 -17.78 -29.54
N ALA A 336 -13.82 -17.47 -28.43
CA ALA A 336 -13.08 -18.46 -27.67
C ALA A 336 -14.02 -19.52 -27.07
N ASN A 337 -15.22 -19.16 -26.61
CA ASN A 337 -16.22 -20.11 -26.10
C ASN A 337 -16.81 -21.00 -27.20
N ALA A 338 -16.95 -20.47 -28.42
CA ALA A 338 -17.38 -21.26 -29.59
C ALA A 338 -16.33 -22.28 -30.07
N MET A 339 -15.07 -22.17 -29.62
CA MET A 339 -13.96 -23.04 -30.01
C MET A 339 -13.34 -23.80 -28.82
N PRO A 340 -14.11 -24.57 -28.03
CA PRO A 340 -13.61 -25.24 -26.83
C PRO A 340 -12.44 -26.19 -27.11
N GLY A 341 -12.43 -26.81 -28.31
CA GLY A 341 -11.36 -27.71 -28.75
C GLY A 341 -9.99 -27.05 -28.94
N LEU A 342 -9.93 -25.71 -29.09
CA LEU A 342 -8.68 -24.95 -29.17
C LEU A 342 -8.04 -24.74 -27.80
N TRP A 343 -8.82 -24.85 -26.72
CA TRP A 343 -8.37 -24.54 -25.37
C TRP A 343 -7.99 -25.78 -24.57
N GLY A 344 -8.12 -26.97 -25.15
CA GLY A 344 -7.51 -28.21 -24.68
C GLY A 344 -8.47 -29.39 -24.64
N LEU A 345 -8.57 -30.09 -25.78
CA LEU A 345 -9.05 -31.46 -25.78
C LEU A 345 -7.83 -32.38 -25.96
N ASP A 346 -7.61 -33.26 -24.98
CA ASP A 346 -6.48 -34.18 -24.93
C ASP A 346 -6.37 -35.03 -26.22
N GLY A 347 -5.20 -34.97 -26.86
CA GLY A 347 -4.81 -35.94 -27.87
C GLY A 347 -4.05 -37.10 -27.22
N ALA A 348 -4.36 -38.33 -27.63
CA ALA A 348 -3.72 -39.55 -27.12
C ALA A 348 -2.19 -39.63 -27.37
N SER A 349 -1.61 -38.75 -28.19
CA SER A 349 -0.17 -38.74 -28.52
C SER A 349 0.50 -37.36 -28.41
N ARG A 350 1.82 -37.34 -28.18
CA ARG A 350 2.66 -36.13 -28.10
C ARG A 350 2.61 -35.29 -29.38
N ALA A 351 2.44 -35.93 -30.54
CA ALA A 351 2.32 -35.26 -31.85
C ALA A 351 0.94 -34.59 -32.04
N ALA A 352 -0.14 -35.23 -31.57
CA ALA A 352 -1.49 -34.63 -31.59
C ALA A 352 -1.61 -33.41 -30.65
N ARG A 353 -0.90 -33.43 -29.51
CA ARG A 353 -0.83 -32.30 -28.56
C ARG A 353 -0.09 -31.07 -29.09
N ASN A 354 0.79 -31.23 -30.08
CA ASN A 354 1.48 -30.09 -30.71
C ASN A 354 0.65 -29.42 -31.81
N ARG A 355 -0.42 -30.08 -32.30
CA ARG A 355 -1.32 -29.57 -33.35
C ARG A 355 -2.62 -28.94 -32.82
N ARG A 356 -2.91 -29.07 -31.51
CA ARG A 356 -4.11 -28.52 -30.85
C ARG A 356 -3.71 -27.61 -29.68
N GLY A 357 -4.48 -26.55 -29.43
CA GLY A 357 -4.10 -25.53 -28.46
C GLY A 357 -4.13 -26.03 -27.00
N ARG A 358 -3.42 -25.29 -26.13
CA ARG A 358 -3.15 -25.67 -24.74
C ARG A 358 -4.00 -24.85 -23.78
N TYR A 359 -4.24 -25.39 -22.59
CA TYR A 359 -4.94 -24.70 -21.50
C TYR A 359 -4.31 -23.35 -21.12
N SER A 360 -2.99 -23.23 -21.24
CA SER A 360 -2.28 -21.96 -21.01
C SER A 360 -2.63 -20.89 -22.04
N HIS A 361 -3.07 -21.25 -23.25
CA HIS A 361 -3.46 -20.29 -24.27
C HIS A 361 -4.71 -19.52 -23.83
N ARG A 362 -5.73 -20.21 -23.28
CA ARG A 362 -6.95 -19.55 -22.81
C ARG A 362 -6.67 -18.62 -21.62
N ALA A 363 -5.82 -19.05 -20.70
CA ALA A 363 -5.42 -18.25 -19.54
C ALA A 363 -4.64 -17.00 -19.97
N VAL A 364 -3.69 -17.14 -20.90
CA VAL A 364 -2.93 -16.00 -21.42
C VAL A 364 -3.81 -15.04 -22.21
N LEU A 365 -4.73 -15.54 -23.05
CA LEU A 365 -5.70 -14.69 -23.75
C LEU A 365 -6.54 -13.87 -22.75
N ARG A 366 -7.09 -14.53 -21.71
CA ARG A 366 -7.83 -13.84 -20.63
C ARG A 366 -6.99 -12.80 -19.89
N ALA A 367 -5.73 -13.08 -19.62
CA ALA A 367 -4.83 -12.12 -18.97
C ALA A 367 -4.53 -10.90 -19.85
N VAL A 368 -4.33 -11.09 -21.16
CA VAL A 368 -4.19 -9.96 -22.10
C VAL A 368 -5.50 -9.16 -22.19
N CYS A 369 -6.66 -9.83 -22.24
CA CYS A 369 -7.96 -9.17 -22.15
C CYS A 369 -8.10 -8.35 -20.86
N LEU A 370 -7.64 -8.89 -19.72
CA LEU A 370 -7.66 -8.17 -18.44
C LEU A 370 -6.83 -6.89 -18.53
N TYR A 371 -5.63 -6.94 -19.11
CA TYR A 371 -4.78 -5.75 -19.27
C TYR A 371 -5.41 -4.70 -20.17
N LEU A 372 -6.03 -5.11 -21.29
CA LEU A 372 -6.74 -4.20 -22.19
C LEU A 372 -7.86 -3.45 -21.45
N VAL A 373 -8.68 -4.18 -20.68
CA VAL A 373 -9.81 -3.62 -19.90
C VAL A 373 -9.31 -2.72 -18.77
N GLN A 374 -8.27 -3.14 -18.04
CA GLN A 374 -7.63 -2.34 -16.99
C GLN A 374 -7.09 -1.02 -17.54
N ALA A 375 -6.35 -1.07 -18.65
CA ALA A 375 -5.76 0.12 -19.27
C ALA A 375 -6.78 0.98 -20.04
N ALA A 376 -7.95 0.42 -20.39
CA ALA A 376 -8.90 1.03 -21.34
C ALA A 376 -8.21 1.46 -22.65
N ARG A 377 -7.31 0.61 -23.15
CA ARG A 377 -6.54 0.80 -24.39
C ARG A 377 -6.65 -0.43 -25.27
N ALA A 378 -6.69 -0.23 -26.58
CA ALA A 378 -6.74 -1.31 -27.56
C ALA A 378 -5.39 -2.03 -27.74
N VAL A 379 -4.30 -1.37 -27.34
CA VAL A 379 -2.93 -1.90 -27.36
C VAL A 379 -2.38 -1.85 -25.94
N VAL A 380 -1.78 -2.95 -25.48
CA VAL A 380 -1.15 -3.07 -24.16
C VAL A 380 0.21 -3.72 -24.25
N GLU A 381 1.13 -3.25 -23.41
CA GLU A 381 2.42 -3.88 -23.16
C GLU A 381 2.20 -5.18 -22.37
N VAL A 382 2.81 -6.27 -22.82
CA VAL A 382 2.67 -7.59 -22.20
C VAL A 382 4.04 -8.17 -21.85
N ASP A 383 4.29 -8.34 -20.55
CA ASP A 383 5.48 -9.02 -20.02
C ASP A 383 5.14 -10.47 -19.60
N VAL A 384 6.00 -11.42 -20.01
CA VAL A 384 5.80 -12.87 -19.76
C VAL A 384 5.89 -13.27 -18.28
N ARG A 385 6.57 -12.48 -17.44
CA ARG A 385 6.64 -12.68 -15.98
C ARG A 385 5.38 -12.18 -15.29
N ARG A 386 4.83 -11.04 -15.73
CA ARG A 386 3.52 -10.55 -15.27
C ARG A 386 2.42 -11.55 -15.63
N LEU A 387 2.39 -12.03 -16.86
CA LEU A 387 1.48 -13.10 -17.27
C LEU A 387 1.64 -14.37 -16.43
N ALA A 388 2.86 -14.73 -16.05
CA ALA A 388 3.11 -15.88 -15.20
C ALA A 388 2.59 -15.69 -13.76
N GLN A 389 2.58 -14.46 -13.25
CA GLN A 389 1.96 -14.09 -11.96
C GLN A 389 0.43 -14.17 -12.06
N ASP A 390 -0.14 -13.54 -13.08
CA ASP A 390 -1.61 -13.39 -13.19
C ASP A 390 -2.30 -14.69 -13.62
N THR A 391 -1.66 -15.53 -14.45
CA THR A 391 -2.21 -16.83 -14.87
C THR A 391 -1.80 -18.00 -13.98
N GLY A 392 -0.84 -17.78 -13.09
CA GLY A 392 -0.14 -18.80 -12.31
C GLY A 392 0.77 -19.71 -13.13
N TYR A 393 0.70 -19.73 -14.47
CA TYR A 393 1.56 -20.59 -15.32
C TYR A 393 3.03 -20.13 -15.28
N GLY A 394 3.98 -21.01 -15.60
CA GLY A 394 5.39 -20.62 -15.66
C GLY A 394 5.67 -19.71 -16.87
N ARG A 395 6.68 -18.83 -16.75
CA ARG A 395 7.08 -17.87 -17.82
C ARG A 395 7.22 -18.49 -19.22
N GLU A 396 7.74 -19.71 -19.32
CA GLU A 396 7.93 -20.40 -20.59
C GLU A 396 6.61 -20.88 -21.19
N ALA A 397 5.67 -21.35 -20.37
CA ALA A 397 4.33 -21.70 -20.82
C ALA A 397 3.56 -20.45 -21.29
N CYS A 398 3.74 -19.32 -20.62
CA CYS A 398 3.19 -18.03 -21.06
C CYS A 398 3.83 -17.59 -22.39
N ARG A 399 5.16 -17.62 -22.51
CA ARG A 399 5.88 -17.27 -23.74
C ARG A 399 5.41 -18.09 -24.95
N LEU A 400 5.32 -19.41 -24.81
CA LEU A 400 4.82 -20.29 -25.87
C LEU A 400 3.35 -20.01 -26.21
N ALA A 401 2.54 -19.67 -25.22
CA ALA A 401 1.14 -19.30 -25.42
C ALA A 401 0.99 -17.97 -26.17
N LEU A 402 1.79 -16.93 -25.85
CA LEU A 402 1.79 -15.69 -26.65
C LEU A 402 2.16 -15.98 -28.10
N ILE A 403 3.24 -16.75 -28.33
CA ILE A 403 3.66 -17.09 -29.68
C ILE A 403 2.53 -17.80 -30.44
N ALA A 404 1.88 -18.79 -29.81
CA ALA A 404 0.79 -19.51 -30.43
C ALA A 404 -0.43 -18.60 -30.71
N LEU A 405 -0.77 -17.70 -29.79
CA LEU A 405 -1.86 -16.74 -29.98
C LEU A 405 -1.54 -15.67 -31.01
N SER A 406 -0.26 -15.36 -31.22
CA SER A 406 0.21 -14.40 -32.23
C SER A 406 0.55 -15.03 -33.58
N THR A 407 0.56 -16.36 -33.66
CA THR A 407 0.78 -17.07 -34.91
C THR A 407 -0.59 -17.25 -35.57
N GLY A 408 -0.84 -16.48 -36.62
CA GLY A 408 -2.05 -16.60 -37.42
C GLY A 408 -2.16 -17.95 -38.13
N TYR A 409 -3.38 -18.35 -38.46
CA TYR A 409 -3.61 -19.53 -39.31
C TYR A 409 -3.16 -19.27 -40.76
N ASP A 410 -3.15 -18.00 -41.19
CA ASP A 410 -2.60 -17.55 -42.46
C ASP A 410 -1.39 -16.64 -42.21
N GLN A 411 -0.22 -17.02 -42.71
CA GLN A 411 1.01 -16.24 -42.54
C GLN A 411 0.99 -14.91 -43.30
N ARG A 412 0.11 -14.76 -44.29
CA ARG A 412 -0.04 -13.54 -45.09
C ARG A 412 -1.01 -12.55 -44.45
N ASP A 413 -1.81 -12.99 -43.49
CA ASP A 413 -2.75 -12.13 -42.77
C ASP A 413 -2.52 -12.16 -41.25
N PRO A 414 -1.90 -11.12 -40.67
CA PRO A 414 -1.71 -10.97 -39.23
C PRO A 414 -3.02 -11.02 -38.43
N GLU A 415 -4.15 -10.59 -38.99
CA GLU A 415 -5.45 -10.62 -38.31
C GLU A 415 -6.02 -12.04 -38.18
N SER A 416 -5.43 -13.03 -38.86
CA SER A 416 -5.79 -14.43 -38.64
C SER A 416 -5.32 -14.99 -37.29
N ALA A 417 -4.49 -14.24 -36.55
CA ALA A 417 -4.08 -14.55 -35.19
C ALA A 417 -5.12 -14.11 -34.15
N TRP A 418 -4.99 -14.60 -32.90
CA TRP A 418 -5.81 -14.09 -31.78
C TRP A 418 -5.27 -12.77 -31.25
N LEU A 419 -3.94 -12.62 -31.24
CA LEU A 419 -3.24 -11.44 -30.79
C LEU A 419 -2.34 -10.91 -31.90
N VAL A 420 -2.49 -9.64 -32.25
CA VAL A 420 -1.60 -8.99 -33.22
C VAL A 420 -0.53 -8.23 -32.43
N ARG A 421 0.74 -8.53 -32.72
CA ARG A 421 1.87 -7.79 -32.14
C ARG A 421 2.02 -6.46 -32.88
N VAL A 422 1.97 -5.37 -32.12
CA VAL A 422 2.06 -4.00 -32.65
C VAL A 422 3.50 -3.48 -32.58
N GLU A 423 4.18 -3.75 -31.46
CA GLU A 423 5.58 -3.34 -31.24
C GLU A 423 6.38 -4.52 -30.70
N GLU A 424 7.66 -4.59 -31.08
CA GLU A 424 8.61 -5.55 -30.50
C GLU A 424 9.02 -5.11 -29.08
N ALA A 425 9.46 -6.07 -28.27
CA ALA A 425 9.99 -5.75 -26.94
C ALA A 425 11.30 -4.96 -27.07
N GLU A 426 11.40 -3.82 -26.37
CA GLU A 426 12.58 -2.95 -26.39
C GLU A 426 13.02 -2.54 -24.98
N GLY A 427 14.32 -2.66 -24.70
CA GLY A 427 14.89 -2.22 -23.43
C GLY A 427 14.23 -2.92 -22.24
N VAL A 428 13.57 -2.13 -21.39
CA VAL A 428 12.83 -2.63 -20.21
C VAL A 428 11.36 -2.94 -20.48
N HIS A 429 10.85 -2.60 -21.67
CA HIS A 429 9.46 -2.75 -22.06
C HIS A 429 9.23 -4.10 -22.75
N GLY A 430 8.11 -4.75 -22.40
CA GLY A 430 7.58 -5.90 -23.10
C GLY A 430 7.08 -5.57 -24.51
N ALA A 431 6.72 -6.59 -25.29
CA ALA A 431 6.10 -6.37 -26.60
C ALA A 431 4.64 -5.89 -26.42
N SER A 432 4.19 -5.04 -27.34
CA SER A 432 2.84 -4.48 -27.35
C SER A 432 1.90 -5.33 -28.19
N TYR A 433 0.72 -5.67 -27.66
CA TYR A 433 -0.27 -6.52 -28.34
C TYR A 433 -1.65 -5.89 -28.35
N ARG A 434 -2.44 -6.24 -29.37
CA ARG A 434 -3.88 -5.98 -29.46
C ARG A 434 -4.65 -7.24 -29.83
N LEU A 435 -5.97 -7.23 -29.62
CA LEU A 435 -6.85 -8.26 -30.18
C LEU A 435 -6.94 -8.11 -31.71
N SER A 436 -7.18 -9.23 -32.40
CA SER A 436 -7.51 -9.22 -33.83
C SER A 436 -8.83 -8.48 -34.08
N THR A 437 -8.90 -7.76 -35.19
CA THR A 437 -10.11 -7.07 -35.63
C THR A 437 -11.14 -8.02 -36.23
N ARG A 438 -10.78 -9.26 -36.58
CA ARG A 438 -11.73 -10.28 -37.08
C ARG A 438 -12.74 -10.74 -36.06
N PHE A 439 -12.51 -10.48 -34.78
CA PHE A 439 -13.53 -10.65 -33.74
C PHE A 439 -14.55 -9.52 -33.77
N SER A 440 -14.20 -8.36 -34.33
CA SER A 440 -15.15 -7.27 -34.48
C SER A 440 -16.25 -7.74 -35.42
N THR A 441 -17.45 -7.91 -34.88
CA THR A 441 -18.65 -7.87 -35.71
C THR A 441 -18.64 -6.50 -36.38
N GLU A 442 -18.32 -6.43 -37.67
CA GLU A 442 -18.88 -5.36 -38.48
C GLU A 442 -20.40 -5.38 -38.21
N ALA A 443 -21.00 -4.20 -38.16
CA ALA A 443 -22.45 -4.11 -38.19
C ALA A 443 -22.89 -4.62 -39.57
N GLU A 444 -22.94 -5.94 -39.74
CA GLU A 444 -23.69 -6.54 -40.83
C GLU A 444 -25.12 -6.07 -40.63
N ASP A 445 -25.58 -5.21 -41.53
CA ASP A 445 -26.98 -4.92 -41.79
C ASP A 445 -27.70 -6.26 -41.93
N SER A 446 -28.16 -6.78 -40.80
CA SER A 446 -28.88 -8.02 -40.74
C SER A 446 -30.22 -7.78 -41.41
N LYS A 447 -30.31 -8.14 -42.69
CA LYS A 447 -31.55 -8.31 -43.46
C LYS A 447 -32.39 -9.49 -42.94
N TRP A 448 -32.44 -9.67 -41.63
CA TRP A 448 -33.20 -10.72 -40.95
C TRP A 448 -34.17 -10.04 -39.98
N SER A 449 -35.46 -10.33 -40.17
CA SER A 449 -36.63 -9.65 -39.59
C SER A 449 -36.87 -9.91 -38.09
N GLN A 450 -35.81 -10.17 -37.32
CA GLN A 450 -35.91 -10.28 -35.87
C GLN A 450 -35.31 -9.01 -35.28
N ALA A 451 -36.19 -8.13 -34.80
CA ALA A 451 -35.85 -6.86 -34.18
C ALA A 451 -34.74 -7.06 -33.14
N VAL A 452 -33.58 -6.47 -33.40
CA VAL A 452 -32.54 -6.27 -32.39
C VAL A 452 -33.18 -5.42 -31.30
N THR A 453 -33.64 -6.06 -30.22
CA THR A 453 -34.02 -5.38 -29.00
C THR A 453 -32.85 -4.51 -28.58
N ARG A 454 -33.05 -3.20 -28.68
CA ARG A 454 -32.18 -2.12 -28.23
C ARG A 454 -31.31 -2.60 -27.06
N PRO A 455 -29.96 -2.55 -27.15
CA PRO A 455 -29.15 -2.97 -26.02
C PRO A 455 -29.55 -2.13 -24.81
N PRO A 456 -29.67 -2.73 -23.60
CA PRO A 456 -29.87 -1.92 -22.41
C PRO A 456 -28.74 -0.88 -22.37
N ARG A 457 -29.10 0.38 -22.07
CA ARG A 457 -28.13 1.44 -21.77
C ARG A 457 -27.45 1.09 -20.45
N THR A 458 -26.63 0.05 -20.42
CA THR A 458 -25.66 -0.13 -19.34
C THR A 458 -24.59 0.93 -19.59
N PRO A 459 -24.37 1.89 -18.67
CA PRO A 459 -23.25 2.82 -18.77
C PRO A 459 -21.97 2.02 -19.06
N GLY A 460 -21.11 2.48 -19.98
CA GLY A 460 -19.87 1.76 -20.34
C GLY A 460 -18.96 1.38 -19.16
N SER A 461 -19.12 2.08 -18.03
CA SER A 461 -18.50 1.76 -16.73
C SER A 461 -18.91 0.40 -16.16
N ASP A 462 -20.13 -0.03 -16.38
CA ASP A 462 -20.72 -1.21 -15.73
C ASP A 462 -20.28 -2.48 -16.48
N ALA A 463 -20.25 -2.42 -17.82
CA ALA A 463 -19.70 -3.48 -18.65
C ALA A 463 -18.20 -3.67 -18.38
N ARG A 464 -17.43 -2.58 -18.24
CA ARG A 464 -16.01 -2.63 -17.88
C ARG A 464 -15.81 -3.27 -16.50
N THR A 465 -16.56 -2.83 -15.50
CA THR A 465 -16.49 -3.39 -14.14
C THR A 465 -16.83 -4.88 -14.12
N TRP A 466 -17.86 -5.29 -14.86
CA TRP A 466 -18.21 -6.71 -15.00
C TRP A 466 -17.07 -7.52 -15.59
N TRP A 467 -16.48 -7.08 -16.71
CA TRP A 467 -15.35 -7.79 -17.34
C TRP A 467 -14.09 -7.81 -16.47
N LEU A 468 -13.81 -6.74 -15.70
CA LEU A 468 -12.72 -6.74 -14.73
C LEU A 468 -12.94 -7.83 -13.69
N ASN A 469 -14.15 -7.91 -13.12
CA ASN A 469 -14.47 -8.90 -12.09
C ASN A 469 -14.44 -10.32 -12.65
N GLU A 470 -15.03 -10.56 -13.83
CA GLU A 470 -15.08 -11.86 -14.50
C GLU A 470 -13.67 -12.38 -14.83
N LEU A 471 -12.85 -11.57 -15.49
CA LEU A 471 -11.49 -11.95 -15.88
C LEU A 471 -10.58 -12.12 -14.67
N THR A 472 -10.71 -11.26 -13.66
CA THR A 472 -9.95 -11.37 -12.40
C THR A 472 -10.33 -12.67 -11.68
N THR A 473 -11.61 -12.95 -11.50
CA THR A 473 -12.11 -14.17 -10.84
C THR A 473 -11.64 -15.44 -11.56
N ALA A 474 -11.72 -15.45 -12.89
CA ALA A 474 -11.27 -16.58 -13.69
C ALA A 474 -9.75 -16.84 -13.55
N LEU A 475 -8.94 -15.78 -13.44
CA LEU A 475 -7.49 -15.87 -13.30
C LEU A 475 -7.05 -16.20 -11.87
N THR A 476 -7.63 -15.55 -10.85
CA THR A 476 -7.32 -15.81 -9.42
C THR A 476 -7.82 -17.18 -8.95
N GLY A 477 -8.90 -17.70 -9.54
CA GLY A 477 -9.34 -19.08 -9.32
C GLY A 477 -8.26 -20.10 -9.73
N LEU A 478 -7.49 -19.80 -10.79
CA LEU A 478 -6.43 -20.66 -11.33
C LEU A 478 -5.05 -20.37 -10.73
N SER A 479 -4.76 -19.11 -10.39
CA SER A 479 -3.50 -18.63 -9.84
C SER A 479 -3.46 -18.81 -8.32
N HIS A 480 -3.47 -20.09 -7.90
CA HIS A 480 -3.37 -20.49 -6.50
C HIS A 480 -2.33 -21.59 -6.30
N ASP A 481 -1.66 -21.62 -5.15
CA ASP A 481 -0.59 -22.56 -4.82
C ASP A 481 -1.06 -24.03 -4.86
N THR A 482 -2.28 -24.28 -4.37
CA THR A 482 -3.00 -25.58 -4.46
C THR A 482 -3.14 -26.14 -5.87
N PHE A 483 -2.97 -25.34 -6.92
CA PHE A 483 -3.08 -25.79 -8.31
C PHE A 483 -1.81 -25.54 -9.14
N SER A 484 -0.94 -24.65 -8.69
CA SER A 484 0.18 -24.12 -9.47
C SER A 484 1.55 -24.65 -9.09
N ALA A 485 1.73 -25.09 -7.84
CA ALA A 485 3.00 -25.57 -7.32
C ALA A 485 3.31 -27.03 -7.72
N PRO A 486 4.60 -27.43 -7.78
CA PRO A 486 5.00 -28.83 -7.75
C PRO A 486 4.43 -29.52 -6.50
N GLY A 487 3.89 -30.74 -6.64
CA GLY A 487 3.25 -31.45 -5.51
C GLY A 487 1.80 -31.04 -5.22
N SER A 488 1.28 -30.02 -5.88
CA SER A 488 -0.10 -29.54 -5.70
C SER A 488 -1.17 -30.46 -6.33
N LEU A 489 -2.45 -30.08 -6.19
CA LEU A 489 -3.57 -30.79 -6.83
C LEU A 489 -3.53 -30.68 -8.37
N GLY A 490 -2.79 -29.70 -8.88
CA GLY A 490 -2.48 -29.52 -10.30
C GLY A 490 -3.55 -28.77 -11.08
N ARG A 491 -3.18 -28.37 -12.30
CA ARG A 491 -3.94 -27.42 -13.14
C ARG A 491 -5.33 -27.88 -13.53
N THR A 492 -5.49 -29.16 -13.83
CA THR A 492 -6.80 -29.68 -14.20
C THR A 492 -7.77 -29.66 -13.02
N ALA A 493 -7.28 -29.85 -11.80
CA ALA A 493 -8.12 -29.70 -10.60
C ALA A 493 -8.53 -28.24 -10.41
N GLY A 494 -7.60 -27.29 -10.58
CA GLY A 494 -7.90 -25.86 -10.53
C GLY A 494 -8.98 -25.44 -11.52
N ARG A 495 -8.93 -25.91 -12.77
CA ARG A 495 -9.95 -25.60 -13.78
C ARG A 495 -11.35 -26.12 -13.42
N ILE A 496 -11.43 -27.32 -12.88
CA ILE A 496 -12.69 -27.90 -12.41
C ILE A 496 -13.21 -27.10 -11.21
N TYR A 497 -12.31 -26.71 -10.28
CA TYR A 497 -12.66 -25.88 -9.13
C TYR A 497 -13.21 -24.51 -9.56
N THR A 498 -12.54 -23.81 -10.49
CA THR A 498 -12.97 -22.49 -10.98
C THR A 498 -14.28 -22.53 -11.74
N ALA A 499 -14.62 -23.65 -12.39
CA ALA A 499 -15.89 -23.81 -13.11
C ALA A 499 -17.09 -24.04 -12.18
N LEU A 500 -16.86 -24.45 -10.94
CA LEU A 500 -17.91 -24.65 -9.94
C LEU A 500 -18.25 -23.34 -9.24
N SER A 501 -19.45 -23.24 -8.68
CA SER A 501 -19.88 -22.13 -7.80
C SER A 501 -20.45 -22.72 -6.49
N PRO A 502 -20.48 -21.96 -5.38
CA PRO A 502 -21.27 -22.35 -4.21
C PRO A 502 -22.78 -22.42 -4.51
N ASP A 503 -23.27 -21.55 -5.40
CA ASP A 503 -24.70 -21.36 -5.64
C ASP A 503 -25.29 -22.33 -6.70
N THR A 504 -24.42 -22.98 -7.48
CA THR A 504 -24.84 -23.79 -8.62
C THR A 504 -24.29 -25.22 -8.49
N VAL A 505 -25.19 -26.20 -8.57
CA VAL A 505 -24.84 -27.61 -8.66
C VAL A 505 -24.70 -28.00 -10.12
N LEU A 506 -23.56 -28.59 -10.49
CA LEU A 506 -23.26 -28.99 -11.86
C LEU A 506 -22.98 -30.50 -11.97
N GLN A 507 -23.48 -31.10 -13.05
CA GLN A 507 -23.16 -32.47 -13.42
C GLN A 507 -21.77 -32.57 -14.04
N VAL A 508 -21.23 -33.79 -14.11
CA VAL A 508 -19.89 -34.03 -14.65
C VAL A 508 -19.78 -33.60 -16.12
N ASP A 509 -20.82 -33.81 -16.91
CA ASP A 509 -20.79 -33.52 -18.35
C ASP A 509 -20.86 -32.00 -18.60
N GLU A 510 -21.69 -31.28 -17.83
CA GLU A 510 -21.73 -29.80 -17.81
C GLU A 510 -20.40 -29.21 -17.36
N LEU A 511 -19.78 -29.79 -16.33
CA LEU A 511 -18.44 -29.39 -15.87
C LEU A 511 -17.38 -29.65 -16.92
N ALA A 512 -17.46 -30.77 -17.64
CA ALA A 512 -16.51 -31.10 -18.70
C ALA A 512 -16.58 -30.07 -19.84
N GLU A 513 -17.79 -29.63 -20.18
CA GLU A 513 -18.03 -28.59 -21.17
C GLU A 513 -17.51 -27.22 -20.71
N LEU A 514 -17.96 -26.74 -19.55
CA LEU A 514 -17.57 -25.44 -18.99
C LEU A 514 -16.07 -25.33 -18.71
N SER A 515 -15.49 -26.38 -18.13
CA SER A 515 -14.07 -26.39 -17.79
C SER A 515 -13.20 -26.74 -18.99
N GLY A 516 -13.75 -27.24 -20.11
CA GLY A 516 -12.98 -27.77 -21.23
C GLY A 516 -12.01 -28.87 -20.81
N VAL A 517 -12.48 -29.82 -19.99
CA VAL A 517 -11.74 -30.97 -19.48
C VAL A 517 -12.49 -32.23 -19.85
N HIS A 518 -11.78 -33.27 -20.33
CA HIS A 518 -12.45 -34.53 -20.68
C HIS A 518 -13.19 -35.14 -19.46
N PRO A 519 -14.42 -35.68 -19.61
CA PRO A 519 -15.23 -36.16 -18.48
C PRO A 519 -14.52 -37.15 -17.55
N ARG A 520 -13.72 -38.06 -18.10
CA ARG A 520 -12.90 -39.00 -17.29
C ARG A 520 -11.91 -38.28 -16.38
N GLN A 521 -11.28 -37.21 -16.87
CA GLN A 521 -10.31 -36.43 -16.11
C GLN A 521 -11.02 -35.50 -15.11
N ALA A 522 -12.18 -34.95 -15.47
CA ALA A 522 -13.05 -34.20 -14.56
C ALA A 522 -13.44 -35.05 -13.34
N ARG A 523 -13.89 -36.30 -13.54
CA ARG A 523 -14.21 -37.24 -12.45
C ARG A 523 -13.00 -37.49 -11.53
N ARG A 524 -11.80 -37.68 -12.11
CA ARG A 524 -10.57 -37.89 -11.32
C ARG A 524 -10.23 -36.65 -10.49
N SER A 525 -10.35 -35.46 -11.08
CA SER A 525 -10.09 -34.19 -10.40
C SER A 525 -11.11 -33.92 -9.29
N LEU A 526 -12.40 -34.14 -9.51
CA LEU A 526 -13.45 -34.01 -8.50
C LEU A 526 -13.20 -34.89 -7.29
N ARG A 527 -12.84 -36.18 -7.50
CA ARG A 527 -12.47 -37.08 -6.40
C ARG A 527 -11.28 -36.58 -5.60
N ARG A 528 -10.28 -35.98 -6.25
CA ARG A 528 -9.10 -35.41 -5.57
C ARG A 528 -9.48 -34.17 -4.77
N LEU A 529 -10.23 -33.24 -5.37
CA LEU A 529 -10.71 -32.03 -4.70
C LEU A 529 -11.57 -32.36 -3.48
N ALA A 530 -12.47 -33.34 -3.61
CA ALA A 530 -13.39 -33.74 -2.54
C ALA A 530 -12.66 -34.30 -1.31
N ARG A 531 -11.55 -35.03 -1.51
CA ARG A 531 -10.72 -35.53 -0.40
C ARG A 531 -10.10 -34.42 0.45
N HIS A 532 -9.94 -33.23 -0.13
CA HIS A 532 -9.41 -32.05 0.55
C HIS A 532 -10.52 -31.04 0.91
N GLY A 533 -11.80 -31.42 0.80
CA GLY A 533 -12.93 -30.55 1.13
C GLY A 533 -13.16 -29.39 0.16
N LEU A 534 -12.45 -29.32 -0.98
CA LEU A 534 -12.57 -28.20 -1.92
C LEU A 534 -13.82 -28.26 -2.81
N VAL A 535 -14.48 -29.41 -2.87
CA VAL A 535 -15.77 -29.59 -3.58
C VAL A 535 -16.65 -30.53 -2.79
N GLU A 536 -17.96 -30.30 -2.88
CA GLU A 536 -18.99 -31.12 -2.24
C GLU A 536 -19.75 -31.93 -3.28
N ARG A 537 -20.02 -33.20 -2.96
CA ARG A 537 -20.92 -34.04 -3.74
C ARG A 537 -22.34 -33.92 -3.20
N THR A 538 -23.26 -33.53 -4.05
CA THR A 538 -24.70 -33.52 -3.77
C THR A 538 -25.38 -34.70 -4.46
N ALA A 539 -26.68 -34.92 -4.21
CA ALA A 539 -27.48 -35.92 -4.92
C ALA A 539 -27.51 -35.67 -6.44
N ASN A 540 -27.46 -34.40 -6.86
CA ASN A 540 -27.69 -33.95 -8.23
C ASN A 540 -26.43 -33.38 -8.91
N GLY A 541 -25.24 -33.64 -8.38
CA GLY A 541 -23.99 -33.16 -8.98
C GLY A 541 -22.98 -32.66 -7.96
N TRP A 542 -22.14 -31.71 -8.36
CA TRP A 542 -21.05 -31.16 -7.58
C TRP A 542 -21.18 -29.64 -7.44
N ARG A 543 -20.73 -29.10 -6.30
CA ARG A 543 -20.63 -27.65 -6.04
C ARG A 543 -19.37 -27.33 -5.24
N ARG A 544 -19.03 -26.05 -5.11
CA ARG A 544 -18.03 -25.60 -4.12
C ARG A 544 -18.68 -25.42 -2.75
N PRO A 545 -17.96 -25.65 -1.63
CA PRO A 545 -18.36 -25.14 -0.34
C PRO A 545 -18.42 -23.60 -0.37
N SER A 546 -19.18 -23.01 0.56
CA SER A 546 -19.23 -21.55 0.74
C SER A 546 -17.92 -20.97 1.29
N GLU A 547 -17.16 -21.77 2.03
CA GLU A 547 -15.86 -21.40 2.59
C GLU A 547 -14.72 -21.74 1.62
N ASP A 548 -13.80 -20.80 1.40
CA ASP A 548 -12.63 -21.01 0.53
C ASP A 548 -11.48 -21.65 1.31
N LEU A 549 -11.40 -23.00 1.26
CA LEU A 549 -10.39 -23.78 1.98
C LEU A 549 -9.04 -23.90 1.24
N ARG A 550 -8.82 -23.13 0.17
CA ARG A 550 -7.62 -23.29 -0.67
C ARG A 550 -6.31 -23.03 0.10
N ASP A 551 -6.25 -22.02 0.96
CA ASP A 551 -5.03 -21.72 1.74
C ASP A 551 -4.69 -22.85 2.72
N ALA A 552 -5.69 -23.33 3.46
CA ALA A 552 -5.54 -24.47 4.36
C ALA A 552 -5.03 -25.73 3.64
N VAL A 553 -5.55 -25.99 2.43
CA VAL A 553 -5.09 -27.11 1.60
C VAL A 553 -3.68 -26.88 1.04
N ALA A 554 -3.29 -25.65 0.72
CA ALA A 554 -1.92 -25.33 0.28
C ALA A 554 -0.92 -25.64 1.40
N ILE A 555 -1.23 -25.24 2.63
CA ILE A 555 -0.43 -25.52 3.82
C ILE A 555 -0.34 -27.04 4.05
N ALA A 556 -1.47 -27.75 4.02
CA ALA A 556 -1.51 -29.20 4.21
C ALA A 556 -0.71 -29.98 3.16
N LEU A 557 -0.61 -29.46 1.94
CA LEU A 557 0.19 -30.04 0.86
C LEU A 557 1.66 -29.59 0.90
N GLY A 558 2.04 -28.66 1.78
CA GLY A 558 3.38 -28.09 1.86
C GLY A 558 3.78 -27.26 0.63
N VAL A 559 2.79 -26.64 -0.03
CA VAL A 559 3.00 -25.85 -1.26
C VAL A 559 2.72 -24.36 -1.10
N ASP A 560 2.33 -23.94 0.11
CA ASP A 560 2.06 -22.54 0.45
C ASP A 560 3.28 -21.64 0.21
N GLY A 561 3.04 -20.41 -0.26
CA GLY A 561 4.06 -19.42 -0.57
C GLY A 561 4.79 -19.63 -1.90
N TYR A 562 4.49 -20.70 -2.66
CA TYR A 562 5.20 -21.03 -3.89
C TYR A 562 5.09 -19.94 -4.98
N LEU A 563 3.89 -19.42 -5.22
CA LEU A 563 3.68 -18.32 -6.17
C LEU A 563 4.26 -17.00 -5.65
N LEU A 564 4.27 -16.78 -4.33
CA LEU A 564 4.91 -15.62 -3.70
C LEU A 564 6.43 -15.63 -3.93
N GLU A 565 7.10 -16.75 -3.67
CA GLU A 565 8.53 -16.92 -3.94
C GLU A 565 8.86 -16.73 -5.43
N ARG A 566 7.98 -17.25 -6.31
CA ARG A 566 8.12 -17.07 -7.75
C ARG A 566 8.00 -15.60 -8.14
N ARG A 567 7.06 -14.86 -7.55
CA ARG A 567 6.88 -13.42 -7.76
C ARG A 567 8.14 -12.66 -7.37
N ALA A 568 8.65 -12.86 -6.15
CA ALA A 568 9.90 -12.25 -5.69
C ALA A 568 11.10 -12.57 -6.61
N ARG A 569 11.18 -13.80 -7.12
CA ARG A 569 12.21 -14.20 -8.09
C ARG A 569 12.11 -13.43 -9.41
N TYR A 570 10.90 -13.23 -9.91
CA TYR A 570 10.65 -12.49 -11.15
C TYR A 570 10.89 -10.99 -10.98
N ASP A 571 10.55 -10.42 -9.82
CA ASP A 571 10.82 -9.03 -9.50
C ASP A 571 12.32 -8.74 -9.44
N ALA A 572 13.08 -9.63 -8.80
CA ALA A 572 14.54 -9.56 -8.81
C ALA A 572 15.13 -9.67 -10.23
N GLU A 573 14.56 -10.51 -11.10
CA GLU A 573 14.97 -10.59 -12.51
C GLU A 573 14.69 -9.30 -13.29
N ARG A 574 13.51 -8.69 -13.09
CA ARG A 574 13.13 -7.42 -13.73
C ARG A 574 14.05 -6.29 -13.28
N GLY A 575 14.28 -6.15 -11.98
CA GLY A 575 15.23 -5.17 -11.44
C GLY A 575 16.64 -5.37 -12.00
N THR A 576 17.09 -6.63 -12.13
CA THR A 576 18.43 -6.94 -12.65
C THR A 576 18.57 -6.52 -14.10
N TRP A 577 17.52 -6.74 -14.89
CA TRP A 577 17.47 -6.36 -16.30
C TRP A 577 17.39 -4.84 -16.47
N ALA A 578 16.57 -4.15 -15.68
CA ALA A 578 16.48 -2.69 -15.71
C ALA A 578 17.81 -2.03 -15.35
N TRP A 579 18.48 -2.51 -14.29
CA TRP A 579 19.83 -2.07 -13.93
C TRP A 579 20.84 -2.32 -15.06
N TRP A 580 20.75 -3.45 -15.73
CA TRP A 580 21.62 -3.76 -16.86
C TRP A 580 21.38 -2.84 -18.04
N GLN A 581 20.12 -2.61 -18.44
CA GLN A 581 19.77 -1.69 -19.52
C GLN A 581 20.26 -0.27 -19.22
N ALA A 582 20.08 0.20 -17.99
CA ALA A 582 20.62 1.46 -17.51
C ALA A 582 22.15 1.56 -17.67
N GLU A 583 22.89 0.54 -17.25
CA GLU A 583 24.35 0.51 -17.41
C GLU A 583 24.76 0.45 -18.90
N VAL A 584 24.08 -0.34 -19.74
CA VAL A 584 24.35 -0.41 -21.20
C VAL A 584 24.13 0.94 -21.87
N THR A 585 23.00 1.60 -21.59
CA THR A 585 22.67 2.92 -22.11
C THR A 585 23.74 3.93 -21.71
N TRP A 586 24.16 3.92 -20.44
CA TRP A 586 25.26 4.76 -19.97
C TRP A 586 26.60 4.42 -20.64
N MET A 587 26.91 3.13 -20.85
CA MET A 587 28.15 2.71 -21.51
C MET A 587 28.21 3.20 -22.96
N ARG A 588 27.08 3.15 -23.68
CA ARG A 588 26.95 3.54 -25.10
C ARG A 588 26.87 5.05 -25.32
N ARG A 589 26.57 5.84 -24.29
CA ARG A 589 26.48 7.31 -24.41
C ARG A 589 27.82 7.95 -24.76
N ARG A 590 27.82 8.80 -25.80
CA ARG A 590 28.98 9.62 -26.22
C ARG A 590 29.06 10.89 -25.36
N HIS A 591 30.26 11.44 -25.16
CA HIS A 591 30.52 12.67 -24.38
C HIS A 591 30.00 12.62 -22.92
N LYS A 592 30.36 11.57 -22.18
CA LYS A 592 29.97 11.37 -20.78
C LYS A 592 30.47 12.52 -19.90
N ARG A 593 29.58 13.22 -19.22
CA ARG A 593 29.94 14.19 -18.18
C ARG A 593 30.43 13.43 -16.95
N ARG A 594 31.69 13.63 -16.54
CA ARG A 594 32.24 13.05 -15.31
C ARG A 594 31.49 13.64 -14.10
N ARG A 595 31.22 12.81 -13.10
CA ARG A 595 30.60 13.17 -11.81
C ARG A 595 31.27 14.44 -11.26
N ARG A 596 30.60 15.59 -11.35
CA ARG A 596 30.99 16.77 -10.58
C ARG A 596 30.48 16.57 -9.15
N ARG A 597 31.25 17.03 -8.15
CA ARG A 597 30.78 17.11 -6.75
C ARG A 597 29.40 17.81 -6.76
N ARG A 598 28.40 17.20 -6.11
CA ARG A 598 27.09 17.84 -5.91
C ARG A 598 27.34 19.20 -5.25
N ALA A 599 26.81 20.28 -5.83
CA ALA A 599 26.77 21.55 -5.14
C ALA A 599 25.79 21.41 -3.96
N PRO A 600 26.13 21.83 -2.73
CA PRO A 600 25.30 21.59 -1.55
C PRO A 600 23.94 22.30 -1.58
N THR A 601 23.74 23.25 -2.51
CA THR A 601 22.63 24.22 -2.50
C THR A 601 21.85 24.27 -3.82
N GLY A 602 22.04 23.32 -4.73
CA GLY A 602 21.38 23.33 -6.04
C GLY A 602 20.00 22.65 -6.03
N VAL A 603 18.92 23.44 -6.00
CA VAL A 603 17.56 22.99 -6.34
C VAL A 603 17.57 22.35 -7.74
N VAL A 604 17.06 21.13 -7.86
CA VAL A 604 17.19 20.30 -9.07
C VAL A 604 16.11 20.68 -10.10
N LEU A 605 16.42 21.61 -11.00
CA LEU A 605 15.59 21.88 -12.19
C LEU A 605 16.03 21.08 -13.43
N PHE A 606 17.19 20.39 -13.39
CA PHE A 606 17.70 19.54 -14.49
C PHE A 606 18.52 18.35 -13.97
N GLU A 607 18.50 17.22 -14.69
CA GLU A 607 19.36 16.04 -14.43
C GLU A 607 20.85 16.42 -14.47
N GLN A 608 21.50 16.44 -13.30
CA GLN A 608 22.91 16.87 -13.18
C GLN A 608 23.94 15.74 -13.44
N ASN A 609 23.51 14.50 -13.67
CA ASN A 609 24.40 13.38 -13.98
C ASN A 609 23.84 12.52 -15.12
N ASP A 610 24.72 12.10 -16.03
CA ASP A 610 24.36 11.21 -17.15
C ASP A 610 24.14 9.75 -16.71
N ARG A 611 24.36 9.44 -15.43
CA ARG A 611 24.23 8.10 -14.86
C ARG A 611 22.79 7.90 -14.39
N PRO A 612 22.11 6.82 -14.81
CA PRO A 612 20.82 6.43 -14.26
C PRO A 612 20.87 6.33 -12.73
N ASP A 613 19.72 6.41 -12.04
CA ASP A 613 19.59 6.28 -10.56
C ASP A 613 20.04 4.92 -9.99
N TYR A 614 20.71 4.12 -10.80
CA TYR A 614 21.33 2.87 -10.42
C TYR A 614 22.80 3.09 -10.00
N PRO A 615 23.27 2.45 -8.90
CA PRO A 615 24.69 2.31 -8.60
C PRO A 615 25.43 1.60 -9.74
N LYS A 616 26.77 1.57 -9.66
CA LYS A 616 27.59 0.89 -10.68
C LYS A 616 27.23 -0.59 -10.78
N TYR A 617 26.97 -1.08 -12.00
CA TYR A 617 26.67 -2.50 -12.19
C TYR A 617 27.83 -3.37 -11.65
N PRO A 618 27.54 -4.44 -10.88
CA PRO A 618 28.56 -5.27 -10.26
C PRO A 618 29.45 -5.95 -11.28
N ARG A 619 30.71 -6.12 -10.90
CA ARG A 619 31.72 -6.77 -11.72
C ARG A 619 32.47 -7.80 -10.90
N THR A 620 32.78 -8.92 -11.54
CA THR A 620 33.71 -9.92 -11.04
C THR A 620 35.09 -9.31 -10.81
N SER A 621 35.94 -9.99 -10.04
CA SER A 621 37.36 -9.62 -9.84
C SER A 621 38.13 -9.44 -11.15
N ARG A 622 37.69 -10.08 -12.24
CA ARG A 622 38.25 -9.95 -13.60
C ARG A 622 37.62 -8.79 -14.42
N GLY A 623 36.84 -7.91 -13.78
CA GLY A 623 36.21 -6.75 -14.43
C GLY A 623 35.00 -7.06 -15.33
N ARG A 624 34.67 -8.34 -15.50
CA ARG A 624 33.47 -8.79 -16.24
C ARG A 624 32.22 -8.51 -15.44
N LEU A 625 31.13 -8.20 -16.13
CA LEU A 625 29.82 -7.93 -15.53
C LEU A 625 29.30 -9.15 -14.78
N ASP A 626 28.73 -8.93 -13.59
CA ASP A 626 28.26 -9.99 -12.70
C ASP A 626 26.75 -9.89 -12.46
N HIS A 627 25.98 -10.61 -13.27
CA HIS A 627 24.51 -10.66 -13.16
C HIS A 627 24.04 -11.42 -11.92
N ALA A 628 24.84 -12.33 -11.38
CA ALA A 628 24.48 -13.09 -10.18
C ALA A 628 24.62 -12.21 -8.94
N ALA A 629 25.73 -11.47 -8.84
CA ALA A 629 25.91 -10.44 -7.81
C ALA A 629 24.83 -9.37 -7.92
N ALA A 630 24.53 -8.84 -9.12
CA ALA A 630 23.47 -7.85 -9.31
C ALA A 630 22.11 -8.34 -8.79
N ARG A 631 21.75 -9.58 -9.10
CA ARG A 631 20.49 -10.19 -8.62
C ARG A 631 20.47 -10.39 -7.11
N ARG A 632 21.61 -10.75 -6.51
CA ARG A 632 21.74 -10.88 -5.05
C ARG A 632 21.55 -9.53 -4.37
N LEU A 633 22.24 -8.49 -4.85
CA LEU A 633 22.13 -7.12 -4.33
C LEU A 633 20.69 -6.57 -4.45
N ILE A 634 19.95 -6.92 -5.50
CA ILE A 634 18.54 -6.54 -5.62
C ILE A 634 17.69 -7.23 -4.56
N ARG A 635 17.91 -8.52 -4.29
CA ARG A 635 17.21 -9.24 -3.23
C ARG A 635 17.54 -8.68 -1.84
N GLU A 636 18.76 -8.18 -1.67
CA GLU A 636 19.24 -7.50 -0.46
C GLU A 636 18.73 -6.04 -0.35
N GLY A 637 17.96 -5.54 -1.33
CA GLY A 637 17.28 -4.25 -1.26
C GLY A 637 18.10 -3.04 -1.74
N ILE A 638 19.26 -3.25 -2.36
CA ILE A 638 20.14 -2.15 -2.84
C ILE A 638 19.49 -1.29 -3.91
N LEU A 639 18.55 -1.86 -4.67
CA LEU A 639 17.72 -1.15 -5.63
C LEU A 639 16.28 -1.16 -5.14
N ARG A 640 15.97 -0.36 -4.11
CA ARG A 640 14.60 0.12 -3.90
C ARG A 640 14.42 1.47 -4.61
N PRO A 641 14.13 1.51 -5.93
CA PRO A 641 13.55 2.69 -6.53
C PRO A 641 12.09 2.81 -6.09
N ALA A 642 11.55 4.03 -6.08
CA ALA A 642 10.20 4.45 -5.71
C ALA A 642 9.01 3.80 -6.49
N LEU A 643 9.23 2.65 -7.13
CA LEU A 643 8.31 1.97 -8.04
C LEU A 643 7.30 1.02 -7.36
N GLU A 644 7.40 0.78 -6.04
CA GLU A 644 6.45 -0.09 -5.31
C GLU A 644 5.22 0.64 -4.73
N LEU A 645 5.16 1.98 -4.79
CA LEU A 645 4.02 2.74 -4.24
C LEU A 645 2.86 3.00 -5.22
N ALA A 646 2.87 2.40 -6.42
CA ALA A 646 1.79 2.57 -7.39
C ALA A 646 0.75 1.42 -7.42
N VAL A 647 0.85 0.43 -6.53
CA VAL A 647 -0.06 -0.75 -6.51
C VAL A 647 -0.55 -1.11 -5.09
N ALA A 648 -0.75 -0.11 -4.23
CA ALA A 648 -1.52 -0.28 -2.99
C ALA A 648 -2.86 0.44 -3.11
#